data_AF-A0A871RFE8-F1
#
_entry.id   AF-A0A871RFE8-F1
#
_cell.length_a   1.000
_cell.length_b   1.000
_cell.length_c   1.000
_cell.angle_alpha   90.00
_cell.angle_beta   90.00
_cell.angle_gamma   90.00
#
_symmetry.space_group_name_H-M   'P 1'
#
loop_
_entity.id
_entity.type
_entity.pdbx_description
1 polymer ?
#
loop_
_entity_poly.entity_id
_entity_poly.type
_entity_poly.pdbx_seq_one_letter_code
_entity_poly.pdbx_strand_id
1 'polypeptide(L)'
;MSNKQTEENTVTKTTPYVPSSVKKLIDIDPYLTPFAEELAYRRKLADDWLVKLNEKEGGILKFADSYKLMGLHIQNDNSIKYKEYAPNAVSACVIGDFNHWEHDSNVMTKKDFGFFEIVIPPNADGSPAIPNDSRVKIYMTLSDGSKVARIPPYITRATQPPKEYNNSAYEARFWNPEHPYIFKNERPPLPGSLHIYEAHVGISTPEPKIGTYKEFTKNVLPIVKDLGYNTLQLMSIMEHAYYASFGYQVTSFFAVSSRFGTPEDLKELIDTAHGMGIRVLLDVVHSHASKNVEDGLNMFDGTDYCYFHSGGKGVHDQWDSRLFNYGNYETLRFLLSNLKYYLEEFRFDGFRFDGVTSMLYLHHGIGAGFSGDYHEYLSPFAPVDKEAVSYLMLANDLCSEYSREKKCDITTIAEDVSGYPTLCRPRNEGGVGFDYRLAMSLPDMWIKILKHQKDENWDMAKICYTLSNRRYKEKCVAYAESHDQALVGDKTLAFWLMDAEMYTNMSVLSPLTPVIDRGIQLHKMIRLITQALGGEAYLNFEGNEFGHPEWLDFPRKGNGESYLYARRQFNLIKDDLLRYKFLYQFDKAMNNAESIYTWLNCDPAYVSLKHDSDKMIVFERNNKIFIFNFHPNNSYSNYRIGVQNSGVYRIVLNTDREEYGGHNRIDEGKSRFFTTNLEWNGRANFIQVYIPSRVALVLALESEIDKKN
;
A
#
# COMPACT_ATOMS: atom_id res chain seq x y z
N MET A 1 0.52 -53.77 -57.61
CA MET A 1 0.47 -52.35 -57.22
C MET A 1 0.46 -52.31 -55.70
N SER A 2 1.49 -51.73 -55.09
CA SER A 2 1.83 -51.95 -53.68
C SER A 2 0.95 -51.11 -52.74
N ASN A 3 0.54 -51.74 -51.63
CA ASN A 3 -0.06 -51.09 -50.47
C ASN A 3 0.92 -50.07 -49.88
N LYS A 4 0.51 -48.80 -49.77
CA LYS A 4 1.13 -47.83 -48.86
C LYS A 4 0.29 -47.78 -47.60
N GLN A 5 0.82 -48.38 -46.53
CA GLN A 5 0.42 -48.07 -45.16
C GLN A 5 0.77 -46.59 -44.89
N THR A 6 -0.24 -45.81 -44.53
CA THR A 6 -0.07 -44.52 -43.87
C THR A 6 0.35 -44.80 -42.43
N GLU A 7 1.63 -44.56 -42.12
CA GLU A 7 2.13 -44.48 -40.75
C GLU A 7 1.51 -43.24 -40.07
N GLU A 8 0.69 -43.47 -39.06
CA GLU A 8 0.31 -42.45 -38.10
C GLU A 8 1.55 -42.05 -37.31
N ASN A 9 2.07 -40.85 -37.59
CA ASN A 9 3.05 -40.18 -36.74
C ASN A 9 2.41 -39.92 -35.37
N THR A 10 2.55 -40.88 -34.46
CA THR A 10 2.35 -40.70 -33.03
C THR A 10 3.46 -39.78 -32.53
N VAL A 11 3.21 -38.46 -32.59
CA VAL A 11 3.97 -37.49 -31.81
C VAL A 11 3.72 -37.83 -30.34
N THR A 12 4.66 -38.55 -29.74
CA THR A 12 4.77 -38.67 -28.30
C THR A 12 4.87 -37.25 -27.74
N LYS A 13 3.76 -36.72 -27.23
CA LYS A 13 3.77 -35.52 -26.38
C LYS A 13 4.60 -35.86 -25.16
N THR A 14 5.91 -35.60 -25.23
CA THR A 14 6.76 -35.56 -24.05
C THR A 14 6.18 -34.49 -23.14
N THR A 15 5.65 -34.89 -21.98
CA THR A 15 5.20 -33.95 -20.97
C THR A 15 6.36 -33.00 -20.67
N PRO A 16 6.17 -31.66 -20.75
CA PRO A 16 7.24 -30.71 -20.47
C PRO A 16 7.82 -30.99 -19.09
N TYR A 17 9.15 -30.98 -18.96
CA TYR A 17 9.82 -31.11 -17.68
C TYR A 17 9.45 -29.91 -16.80
N VAL A 18 8.88 -30.16 -15.62
CA VAL A 18 8.55 -29.12 -14.64
C VAL A 18 9.52 -29.22 -13.47
N PRO A 19 10.38 -28.21 -13.23
CA PRO A 19 11.26 -28.18 -12.07
C PRO A 19 10.49 -28.28 -10.76
N SER A 20 11.01 -29.05 -9.79
CA SER A 20 10.36 -29.24 -8.49
C SER A 20 10.18 -27.93 -7.70
N SER A 21 11.02 -26.93 -7.97
CA SER A 21 11.00 -25.61 -7.35
C SER A 21 9.78 -24.76 -7.73
N VAL A 22 9.07 -25.09 -8.80
CA VAL A 22 7.86 -24.37 -9.26
C VAL A 22 6.65 -25.28 -9.42
N LYS A 23 6.80 -26.58 -9.14
CA LYS A 23 5.74 -27.58 -9.37
C LYS A 23 4.41 -27.21 -8.72
N LYS A 24 4.42 -26.77 -7.45
CA LYS A 24 3.20 -26.37 -6.72
C LYS A 24 2.45 -25.24 -7.42
N LEU A 25 3.18 -24.27 -7.96
CA LEU A 25 2.61 -23.16 -8.70
C LEU A 25 2.00 -23.63 -10.04
N ILE A 26 2.67 -24.52 -10.77
CA ILE A 26 2.14 -25.11 -12.01
C ILE A 26 0.88 -25.97 -11.73
N ASP A 27 0.84 -26.69 -10.61
CA ASP A 27 -0.34 -27.48 -10.21
C ASP A 27 -1.56 -26.59 -9.92
N ILE A 28 -1.34 -25.34 -9.48
CA ILE A 28 -2.40 -24.33 -9.25
C ILE A 28 -2.83 -23.68 -10.56
N ASP A 29 -1.87 -23.31 -11.42
CA ASP A 29 -2.11 -22.69 -12.71
C ASP A 29 -1.32 -23.41 -13.83
N PRO A 30 -1.96 -24.41 -14.49
CA PRO A 30 -1.32 -25.17 -15.56
C PRO A 30 -0.90 -24.35 -16.78
N TYR A 31 -1.45 -23.14 -16.98
CA TYR A 31 -1.05 -22.25 -18.08
C TYR A 31 0.39 -21.72 -17.92
N LEU A 32 0.97 -21.86 -16.73
CA LEU A 32 2.37 -21.51 -16.46
C LEU A 32 3.37 -22.57 -16.98
N THR A 33 2.91 -23.76 -17.38
CA THR A 33 3.77 -24.89 -17.80
C THR A 33 4.82 -24.49 -18.86
N PRO A 34 4.49 -23.71 -19.91
CA PRO A 34 5.48 -23.29 -20.92
C PRO A 34 6.61 -22.41 -20.37
N PHE A 35 6.43 -21.83 -19.18
CA PHE A 35 7.36 -20.88 -18.56
C PHE A 35 8.03 -21.44 -17.30
N ALA A 36 7.84 -22.74 -17.01
CA ALA A 36 8.31 -23.36 -15.77
C ALA A 36 9.83 -23.23 -15.58
N GLU A 37 10.62 -23.35 -16.66
CA GLU A 37 12.08 -23.17 -16.62
C GLU A 37 12.49 -21.73 -16.32
N GLU A 38 11.84 -20.73 -16.92
CA GLU A 38 12.13 -19.32 -16.66
C GLU A 38 11.74 -18.92 -15.23
N LEU A 39 10.60 -19.39 -14.73
CA LEU A 39 10.19 -19.19 -13.33
C LEU A 39 11.20 -19.83 -12.36
N ALA A 40 11.64 -21.07 -12.64
CA ALA A 40 12.64 -21.75 -11.84
C ALA A 40 14.00 -21.03 -11.89
N TYR A 41 14.39 -20.50 -13.04
CA TYR A 41 15.60 -19.70 -13.21
C TYR A 41 15.55 -18.40 -12.39
N ARG A 42 14.44 -17.63 -12.47
CA ARG A 42 14.26 -16.40 -11.68
C ARG A 42 14.33 -16.69 -10.18
N ARG A 43 13.66 -17.75 -9.71
CA ARG A 43 13.75 -18.18 -8.32
C ARG A 43 15.20 -18.55 -7.94
N LYS A 44 15.92 -19.25 -8.81
CA LYS A 44 17.32 -19.64 -8.57
C LYS A 44 18.22 -18.42 -8.33
N LEU A 45 18.00 -17.30 -9.02
CA LEU A 45 18.78 -16.08 -8.79
C LEU A 45 18.67 -15.58 -7.34
N ALA A 46 17.47 -15.60 -6.75
CA ALA A 46 17.27 -15.29 -5.34
C ALA A 46 17.87 -16.36 -4.41
N ASP A 47 17.74 -17.65 -4.76
CA ASP A 47 18.36 -18.75 -4.00
C ASP A 47 19.89 -18.62 -3.95
N ASP A 48 20.53 -18.26 -5.05
CA ASP A 48 21.98 -18.03 -5.14
C ASP A 48 22.41 -16.88 -4.20
N TRP A 49 21.61 -15.81 -4.11
CA TRP A 49 21.83 -14.73 -3.14
C TRP A 49 21.71 -15.21 -1.70
N LEU A 50 20.67 -15.99 -1.36
CA LEU A 50 20.52 -16.54 0.00
C LEU A 50 21.69 -17.45 0.39
N VAL A 51 22.15 -18.31 -0.51
CA VAL A 51 23.36 -19.13 -0.29
C VAL A 51 24.55 -18.23 0.04
N LYS A 52 24.78 -17.20 -0.78
CA LYS A 52 25.86 -16.24 -0.56
C LYS A 52 25.75 -15.52 0.78
N LEU A 53 24.57 -15.05 1.16
CA LEU A 53 24.34 -14.36 2.44
C LEU A 53 24.52 -15.31 3.64
N ASN A 54 24.08 -16.55 3.54
CA ASN A 54 24.29 -17.57 4.58
C ASN A 54 25.79 -17.86 4.78
N GLU A 55 26.55 -17.99 3.69
CA GLU A 55 27.99 -18.29 3.75
C GLU A 55 28.85 -17.11 4.21
N LYS A 56 28.49 -15.87 3.83
CA LYS A 56 29.37 -14.70 4.00
C LYS A 56 28.91 -13.71 5.07
N GLU A 57 27.62 -13.65 5.36
CA GLU A 57 27.04 -12.62 6.24
C GLU A 57 26.33 -13.22 7.47
N GLY A 58 26.21 -14.55 7.53
CA GLY A 58 25.50 -15.26 8.60
C GLY A 58 23.98 -15.23 8.45
N GLY A 59 23.49 -15.11 7.21
CA GLY A 59 22.08 -15.16 6.84
C GLY A 59 21.46 -13.78 6.58
N ILE A 60 20.28 -13.77 5.95
CA ILE A 60 19.63 -12.53 5.49
C ILE A 60 19.23 -11.60 6.65
N LEU A 61 18.83 -12.16 7.80
CA LEU A 61 18.52 -11.37 8.99
C LEU A 61 19.74 -10.62 9.54
N LYS A 62 20.89 -11.28 9.61
CA LYS A 62 22.14 -10.67 10.07
C LYS A 62 22.71 -9.69 9.04
N PHE A 63 22.58 -10.01 7.75
CA PHE A 63 22.90 -9.07 6.67
C PHE A 63 22.08 -7.77 6.80
N ALA A 64 20.78 -7.89 7.08
CA ALA A 64 19.88 -6.76 7.26
C ALA A 64 20.08 -6.00 8.60
N ASP A 65 20.87 -6.51 9.56
CA ASP A 65 21.30 -5.75 10.75
C ASP A 65 22.32 -4.64 10.43
N SER A 66 22.68 -4.45 9.15
CA SER A 66 23.70 -3.48 8.74
C SER A 66 23.39 -2.04 9.18
N TYR A 67 22.13 -1.66 9.41
CA TYR A 67 21.75 -0.35 9.96
C TYR A 67 22.28 -0.12 11.38
N LYS A 68 22.60 -1.18 12.13
CA LYS A 68 23.26 -1.12 13.46
C LYS A 68 24.77 -0.90 13.37
N LEU A 69 25.32 -0.95 12.15
CA LEU A 69 26.76 -0.84 11.88
C LEU A 69 27.09 0.38 11.00
N MET A 70 26.25 0.66 10.01
CA MET A 70 26.36 1.76 9.04
C MET A 70 25.69 3.02 9.58
N GLY A 71 26.22 4.20 9.25
CA GLY A 71 25.76 5.45 9.86
C GLY A 71 26.45 5.72 11.20
N LEU A 72 25.94 6.71 11.93
CA LEU A 72 26.53 7.18 13.19
C LEU A 72 25.90 6.45 14.37
N HIS A 73 26.73 5.78 15.18
CA HIS A 73 26.30 4.97 16.32
C HIS A 73 27.07 5.35 17.59
N ILE A 74 26.33 5.78 18.61
CA ILE A 74 26.90 5.96 19.95
C ILE A 74 27.29 4.60 20.54
N GLN A 75 28.46 4.56 21.18
CA GLN A 75 28.99 3.39 21.87
C GLN A 75 28.79 3.52 23.39
N ASN A 76 28.98 2.42 24.13
CA ASN A 76 28.81 2.39 25.59
C ASN A 76 29.75 3.35 26.35
N ASP A 77 30.87 3.75 25.75
CA ASP A 77 31.83 4.72 26.30
C ASP A 77 31.58 6.16 25.82
N ASN A 78 30.40 6.43 25.24
CA ASN A 78 30.00 7.69 24.60
C ASN A 78 30.84 8.12 23.39
N SER A 79 31.77 7.28 22.91
CA SER A 79 32.37 7.49 21.59
C SER A 79 31.32 7.27 20.50
N ILE A 80 31.53 7.89 19.33
CA ILE A 80 30.64 7.75 18.18
C ILE A 80 31.39 7.04 17.06
N LYS A 81 30.92 5.85 16.70
CA LYS A 81 31.41 5.13 15.54
C LYS A 81 30.63 5.58 14.30
N TYR A 82 31.33 5.98 13.26
CA TYR A 82 30.71 6.22 11.95
C TYR A 82 31.33 5.32 10.90
N LYS A 83 30.46 4.64 10.14
CA LYS A 83 30.83 3.79 9.01
C LYS A 83 29.98 4.14 7.79
N GLU A 84 30.63 4.27 6.64
CA GLU A 84 29.98 4.68 5.39
C GLU A 84 30.50 3.90 4.19
N TYR A 85 29.65 3.69 3.18
CA TYR A 85 30.04 3.09 1.90
C TYR A 85 30.14 4.17 0.81
N ALA A 86 31.37 4.49 0.40
CA ALA A 86 31.64 5.51 -0.61
C ALA A 86 32.85 5.07 -1.48
N PRO A 87 32.70 4.00 -2.27
CA PRO A 87 33.83 3.32 -2.89
C PRO A 87 34.67 4.21 -3.81
N ASN A 88 34.03 5.15 -4.51
CA ASN A 88 34.71 6.02 -5.47
C ASN A 88 35.31 7.29 -4.84
N ALA A 89 35.05 7.57 -3.55
CA ALA A 89 35.70 8.67 -2.84
C ALA A 89 37.18 8.33 -2.52
N VAL A 90 38.08 9.30 -2.64
CA VAL A 90 39.51 9.15 -2.33
C VAL A 90 39.75 9.24 -0.83
N SER A 91 39.16 10.24 -0.19
CA SER A 91 39.23 10.47 1.25
C SER A 91 37.90 11.01 1.77
N ALA A 92 37.63 10.81 3.05
CA ALA A 92 36.43 11.32 3.71
C ALA A 92 36.74 11.81 5.13
N CYS A 93 35.97 12.77 5.62
CA CYS A 93 35.92 13.20 7.02
C CYS A 93 34.47 13.49 7.44
N VAL A 94 34.22 13.48 8.76
CA VAL A 94 32.93 13.86 9.34
C VAL A 94 32.98 15.30 9.77
N ILE A 95 32.05 16.10 9.27
CA ILE A 95 31.97 17.53 9.56
C ILE A 95 30.60 17.88 10.14
N GLY A 96 30.52 18.95 10.92
CA GLY A 96 29.26 19.39 11.49
C GLY A 96 29.44 20.53 12.49
N ASP A 97 28.37 20.84 13.21
CA ASP A 97 28.41 21.90 14.23
C ASP A 97 29.47 21.61 15.31
N PHE A 98 29.66 20.33 15.65
CA PHE A 98 30.57 19.86 16.70
C PHE A 98 32.06 20.13 16.42
N ASN A 99 32.45 20.30 15.16
CA ASN A 99 33.84 20.60 14.77
C ASN A 99 33.93 21.89 13.94
N HIS A 100 32.96 22.80 14.10
CA HIS A 100 32.91 24.06 13.36
C HIS A 100 32.98 23.92 11.84
N TRP A 101 32.48 22.80 11.30
CA TRP A 101 32.53 22.47 9.87
C TRP A 101 33.95 22.42 9.29
N GLU A 102 34.95 22.10 10.11
CA GLU A 102 36.34 21.92 9.65
C GLU A 102 36.50 20.67 8.78
N HIS A 103 37.27 20.77 7.70
CA HIS A 103 37.41 19.72 6.68
C HIS A 103 38.68 18.86 6.80
N ASP A 104 39.56 19.19 7.75
CA ASP A 104 40.84 18.51 8.03
C ASP A 104 40.88 17.81 9.40
N SER A 105 39.81 17.93 10.19
CA SER A 105 39.57 17.14 11.41
C SER A 105 38.66 15.93 11.14
N ASN A 106 38.62 14.97 12.06
CA ASN A 106 37.75 13.78 12.00
C ASN A 106 37.87 12.98 10.68
N VAL A 107 39.11 12.82 10.19
CA VAL A 107 39.41 12.07 8.95
C VAL A 107 39.11 10.58 9.14
N MET A 108 38.32 10.04 8.21
CA MET A 108 37.94 8.64 8.20
C MET A 108 39.01 7.79 7.52
N THR A 109 39.16 6.56 8.01
CA THR A 109 40.05 5.56 7.40
C THR A 109 39.30 4.79 6.31
N LYS A 110 39.79 4.86 5.06
CA LYS A 110 39.30 3.98 3.98
C LYS A 110 39.72 2.53 4.27
N LYS A 111 38.75 1.62 4.22
CA LYS A 111 38.90 0.17 4.40
C LYS A 111 38.67 -0.54 3.08
N ASP A 112 38.80 -1.86 3.11
CA ASP A 112 38.49 -2.74 1.98
C ASP A 112 37.07 -2.51 1.47
N PHE A 113 36.84 -2.85 0.20
CA PHE A 113 35.55 -2.71 -0.49
C PHE A 113 34.98 -1.29 -0.57
N GLY A 114 35.75 -0.26 -0.17
CA GLY A 114 35.31 1.13 -0.31
C GLY A 114 34.55 1.69 0.90
N PHE A 115 34.61 1.01 2.05
CA PHE A 115 34.08 1.54 3.30
C PHE A 115 35.01 2.61 3.88
N PHE A 116 34.43 3.58 4.59
CA PHE A 116 35.14 4.54 5.42
C PHE A 116 34.70 4.36 6.87
N GLU A 117 35.64 4.42 7.81
CA GLU A 117 35.36 4.24 9.24
C GLU A 117 36.11 5.26 10.11
N ILE A 118 35.46 5.74 11.17
CA ILE A 118 36.06 6.53 12.25
C ILE A 118 35.40 6.21 13.59
N VAL A 119 36.16 6.37 14.67
CA VAL A 119 35.63 6.45 16.03
C VAL A 119 35.97 7.84 16.57
N ILE A 120 34.96 8.65 16.82
CA ILE A 120 35.09 9.99 17.40
C ILE A 120 35.04 9.80 18.92
N PRO A 121 36.12 10.14 19.66
CA PRO A 121 36.15 9.96 21.11
C PRO A 121 35.12 10.87 21.80
N PRO A 122 34.67 10.53 23.02
CA PRO A 122 33.85 11.44 23.82
C PRO A 122 34.62 12.72 24.16
N ASN A 123 33.88 13.76 24.53
CA ASN A 123 34.43 14.99 25.07
C ASN A 123 35.17 14.75 26.40
N ALA A 124 35.98 15.71 26.84
CA ALA A 124 36.75 15.63 28.08
C ALA A 124 35.88 15.46 29.34
N ASP A 125 34.61 15.90 29.30
CA ASP A 125 33.61 15.72 30.36
C ASP A 125 32.87 14.36 30.28
N GLY A 126 33.21 13.53 29.29
CA GLY A 126 32.61 12.22 29.06
C GLY A 126 31.32 12.26 28.23
N SER A 127 30.86 13.43 27.77
CA SER A 127 29.68 13.51 26.89
C SER A 127 30.00 13.03 25.47
N PRO A 128 29.00 12.62 24.67
CA PRO A 128 29.20 12.38 23.25
C PRO A 128 29.73 13.64 22.54
N ALA A 129 30.70 13.46 21.64
CA ALA A 129 31.33 14.57 20.92
C ALA A 129 30.40 15.27 19.93
N ILE A 130 29.41 14.56 19.38
CA ILE A 130 28.38 15.13 18.53
C ILE A 130 27.12 15.29 19.39
N PRO A 131 26.67 16.53 19.69
CA PRO A 131 25.46 16.76 20.46
C PRO A 131 24.22 16.23 19.72
N ASN A 132 23.21 15.76 20.48
CA ASN A 132 21.92 15.37 19.92
C ASN A 132 21.27 16.52 19.13
N ASP A 133 20.66 16.19 17.99
CA ASP A 133 20.00 17.08 17.03
C ASP A 133 20.91 18.18 16.43
N SER A 134 22.24 18.01 16.55
CA SER A 134 23.22 18.86 15.87
C SER A 134 23.44 18.42 14.41
N ARG A 135 23.88 19.36 13.57
CA ARG A 135 24.06 19.11 12.14
C ARG A 135 25.35 18.34 11.88
N VAL A 136 25.26 17.38 10.96
CA VAL A 136 26.39 16.56 10.50
C VAL A 136 26.35 16.35 8.99
N LYS A 137 27.52 16.19 8.36
CA LYS A 137 27.68 15.73 6.98
C LYS A 137 28.92 14.86 6.87
N ILE A 138 28.96 14.02 5.85
CA ILE A 138 30.21 13.45 5.36
C ILE A 138 30.78 14.38 4.29
N TYR A 139 32.06 14.69 4.39
CA TYR A 139 32.80 15.48 3.41
C TYR A 139 33.81 14.59 2.71
N MET A 140 33.76 14.55 1.39
CA MET A 140 34.53 13.63 0.56
C MET A 140 35.35 14.39 -0.48
N THR A 141 36.56 13.90 -0.74
CA THR A 141 37.36 14.29 -1.91
C THR A 141 37.21 13.20 -2.97
N LEU A 142 36.84 13.60 -4.17
CA LEU A 142 36.58 12.73 -5.31
C LEU A 142 37.87 12.48 -6.13
N SER A 143 37.80 11.53 -7.07
CA SER A 143 38.95 11.14 -7.89
C SER A 143 39.48 12.24 -8.81
N ASP A 144 38.63 13.20 -9.20
CA ASP A 144 39.00 14.40 -9.96
C ASP A 144 39.52 15.55 -9.07
N GLY A 145 39.64 15.33 -7.76
CA GLY A 145 40.06 16.31 -6.77
C GLY A 145 38.96 17.26 -6.31
N SER A 146 37.75 17.17 -6.86
CA SER A 146 36.61 17.93 -6.38
C SER A 146 36.18 17.49 -4.98
N LYS A 147 35.49 18.38 -4.27
CA LYS A 147 35.15 18.22 -2.86
C LYS A 147 33.64 18.36 -2.70
N VAL A 148 33.03 17.40 -2.01
CA VAL A 148 31.57 17.32 -1.86
C VAL A 148 31.19 17.06 -0.40
N ALA A 149 30.13 17.71 0.07
CA ALA A 149 29.49 17.40 1.35
C ALA A 149 28.14 16.75 1.09
N ARG A 150 27.81 15.67 1.81
CA ARG A 150 26.58 14.90 1.63
C ARG A 150 25.93 14.56 2.96
N ILE A 151 24.62 14.34 2.91
CA ILE A 151 23.90 13.66 3.98
C ILE A 151 24.32 12.18 4.00
N PRO A 152 24.67 11.60 5.16
CA PRO A 152 24.91 10.16 5.28
C PRO A 152 23.68 9.34 4.85
N PRO A 153 23.79 8.31 3.98
CA PRO A 153 22.67 7.49 3.52
C PRO A 153 21.90 6.78 4.65
N TYR A 154 22.59 6.50 5.76
CA TYR A 154 22.04 5.87 6.96
C TYR A 154 21.66 6.88 8.06
N ILE A 155 21.51 8.17 7.74
CA ILE A 155 21.04 9.15 8.73
C ILE A 155 19.61 8.83 9.18
N THR A 156 19.34 8.94 10.47
CA THR A 156 18.02 8.61 11.05
C THR A 156 17.11 9.84 11.21
N ARG A 157 17.64 11.04 10.96
CA ARG A 157 16.90 12.30 10.98
C ARG A 157 17.53 13.32 10.02
N ALA A 158 16.70 13.95 9.21
CA ALA A 158 17.08 15.10 8.39
C ALA A 158 15.99 16.16 8.52
N THR A 159 16.33 17.45 8.51
CA THR A 159 15.37 18.55 8.71
C THR A 159 15.57 19.66 7.70
N GLN A 160 14.51 20.38 7.34
CA GLN A 160 14.67 21.65 6.63
C GLN A 160 15.44 22.66 7.50
N PRO A 161 16.36 23.44 6.93
CA PRO A 161 16.99 24.54 7.65
C PRO A 161 15.95 25.63 7.97
N PRO A 162 16.23 26.51 8.94
CA PRO A 162 15.43 27.70 9.20
C PRO A 162 15.18 28.51 7.91
N LYS A 163 13.95 28.98 7.70
CA LYS A 163 13.55 29.73 6.48
C LYS A 163 14.45 30.94 6.21
N GLU A 164 14.97 31.55 7.27
CA GLU A 164 15.89 32.70 7.22
C GLU A 164 17.24 32.40 6.54
N TYR A 165 17.65 31.14 6.44
CA TYR A 165 18.91 30.75 5.79
C TYR A 165 18.82 30.76 4.26
N ASN A 166 17.61 30.92 3.69
CA ASN A 166 17.35 30.89 2.24
C ASN A 166 18.02 29.70 1.53
N ASN A 167 18.06 28.56 2.21
CA ASN A 167 18.54 27.29 1.71
C ASN A 167 17.39 26.29 1.80
N SER A 168 17.11 25.57 0.71
CA SER A 168 16.06 24.55 0.69
C SER A 168 16.58 23.13 0.92
N ALA A 169 17.90 22.91 0.86
CA ALA A 169 18.50 21.59 1.04
C ALA A 169 18.42 21.17 2.51
N TYR A 170 17.97 19.95 2.75
CA TYR A 170 17.88 19.41 4.10
C TYR A 170 19.24 19.29 4.79
N GLU A 171 19.22 19.30 6.11
CA GLU A 171 20.38 19.11 6.97
C GLU A 171 20.23 17.77 7.70
N ALA A 172 21.27 16.92 7.63
CA ALA A 172 21.34 15.72 8.45
C ALA A 172 21.53 16.09 9.93
N ARG A 173 20.76 15.44 10.80
CA ARG A 173 20.74 15.65 12.25
C ARG A 173 21.19 14.38 12.95
N PHE A 174 22.21 14.47 13.79
CA PHE A 174 22.58 13.34 14.63
C PHE A 174 21.50 13.12 15.69
N TRP A 175 20.73 12.04 15.57
CA TRP A 175 19.61 11.76 16.47
C TRP A 175 19.99 10.69 17.49
N ASN A 176 20.13 11.12 18.74
CA ASN A 176 20.41 10.29 19.90
C ASN A 176 19.71 10.91 21.13
N PRO A 177 18.37 10.79 21.24
CA PRO A 177 17.61 11.42 22.30
C PRO A 177 18.01 10.87 23.68
N GLU A 178 18.06 11.73 24.69
CA GLU A 178 18.38 11.34 26.07
C GLU A 178 17.36 10.34 26.64
N HIS A 179 16.12 10.44 26.20
CA HIS A 179 15.01 9.57 26.58
C HIS A 179 14.39 8.95 25.33
N PRO A 180 14.93 7.84 24.81
CA PRO A 180 14.33 7.12 23.70
C PRO A 180 12.95 6.57 24.10
N TYR A 181 12.02 6.55 23.16
CA TYR A 181 10.68 6.00 23.35
C TYR A 181 10.75 4.50 23.59
N ILE A 182 10.02 4.04 24.61
CA ILE A 182 9.87 2.63 24.95
C ILE A 182 8.46 2.20 24.59
N PHE A 183 8.32 1.27 23.65
CA PHE A 183 7.04 0.67 23.27
C PHE A 183 6.38 -0.01 24.47
N LYS A 184 5.08 0.24 24.64
CA LYS A 184 4.27 -0.24 25.75
C LYS A 184 3.32 -1.36 25.33
N ASN A 185 2.98 -1.43 24.05
CA ASN A 185 2.02 -2.39 23.51
C ASN A 185 2.72 -3.45 22.66
N GLU A 186 2.08 -4.62 22.57
CA GLU A 186 2.47 -5.66 21.64
C GLU A 186 1.85 -5.41 20.26
N ARG A 187 2.48 -5.98 19.23
CA ARG A 187 1.92 -5.97 17.87
C ARG A 187 0.57 -6.69 17.87
N PRO A 188 -0.49 -6.12 17.28
CA PRO A 188 -1.75 -6.82 17.13
C PRO A 188 -1.58 -8.07 16.25
N PRO A 189 -2.31 -9.17 16.52
CA PRO A 189 -2.29 -10.35 15.66
C PRO A 189 -2.85 -10.03 14.28
N LEU A 190 -2.48 -10.82 13.26
CA LEU A 190 -3.09 -10.72 11.94
C LEU A 190 -4.61 -11.02 12.03
N PRO A 191 -5.49 -10.08 11.65
CA PRO A 191 -6.94 -10.33 11.66
C PRO A 191 -7.36 -11.31 10.56
N GLY A 192 -8.56 -11.86 10.66
CA GLY A 192 -9.12 -12.77 9.65
C GLY A 192 -9.25 -12.13 8.26
N SER A 193 -9.48 -10.82 8.21
CA SER A 193 -9.58 -9.97 7.01
C SER A 193 -8.90 -8.62 7.28
N LEU A 194 -8.29 -8.01 6.26
CA LEU A 194 -7.68 -6.68 6.40
C LEU A 194 -8.68 -5.59 5.98
N HIS A 195 -8.93 -4.67 6.90
CA HIS A 195 -9.59 -3.38 6.65
C HIS A 195 -8.55 -2.30 6.82
N ILE A 196 -8.06 -1.78 5.69
CA ILE A 196 -6.93 -0.87 5.61
C ILE A 196 -7.44 0.57 5.48
N TYR A 197 -7.03 1.42 6.42
CA TYR A 197 -7.20 2.87 6.31
C TYR A 197 -5.88 3.45 5.81
N GLU A 198 -5.85 3.95 4.58
CA GLU A 198 -4.70 4.62 3.97
C GLU A 198 -4.69 6.09 4.38
N ALA A 199 -3.57 6.58 4.90
CA ALA A 199 -3.48 7.93 5.44
C ALA A 199 -2.10 8.58 5.25
N HIS A 200 -2.12 9.91 5.27
CA HIS A 200 -0.96 10.78 5.21
C HIS A 200 -1.00 11.81 6.35
N VAL A 201 -0.10 11.64 7.32
CA VAL A 201 -0.05 12.44 8.56
C VAL A 201 -0.13 13.95 8.33
N GLY A 202 0.62 14.48 7.37
CA GLY A 202 0.69 15.93 7.15
C GLY A 202 -0.59 16.59 6.62
N ILE A 203 -1.56 15.84 6.07
CA ILE A 203 -2.82 16.41 5.58
C ILE A 203 -3.99 16.08 6.50
N SER A 204 -3.79 15.28 7.55
CA SER A 204 -4.83 14.79 8.45
C SER A 204 -5.29 15.83 9.50
N THR A 205 -5.35 17.11 9.10
CA THR A 205 -5.88 18.21 9.92
C THR A 205 -6.92 19.01 9.14
N PRO A 206 -7.94 19.59 9.78
CA PRO A 206 -8.89 20.46 9.10
C PRO A 206 -8.32 21.85 8.79
N GLU A 207 -7.25 22.26 9.47
CA GLU A 207 -6.52 23.49 9.19
C GLU A 207 -5.61 23.34 7.96
N PRO A 208 -5.39 24.41 7.17
CA PRO A 208 -4.48 24.40 6.03
C PRO A 208 -3.01 24.49 6.49
N LYS A 209 -2.53 23.44 7.15
CA LYS A 209 -1.16 23.31 7.66
C LYS A 209 -0.69 21.87 7.56
N ILE A 210 0.60 21.66 7.79
CA ILE A 210 1.17 20.32 7.96
C ILE A 210 0.77 19.79 9.34
N GLY A 211 0.04 18.68 9.37
CA GLY A 211 -0.27 17.90 10.56
C GLY A 211 0.95 17.18 11.14
N THR A 212 0.91 16.93 12.45
CA THR A 212 1.98 16.24 13.18
C THR A 212 1.61 14.80 13.54
N TYR A 213 2.63 13.96 13.81
CA TYR A 213 2.42 12.60 14.32
C TYR A 213 1.56 12.60 15.58
N LYS A 214 1.82 13.51 16.52
CA LYS A 214 1.03 13.66 17.76
C LYS A 214 -0.42 14.04 17.52
N GLU A 215 -0.69 14.93 16.55
CA GLU A 215 -2.06 15.27 16.17
C GLU A 215 -2.77 14.09 15.53
N PHE A 216 -2.09 13.33 14.67
CA PHE A 216 -2.63 12.11 14.08
C PHE A 216 -2.97 11.07 15.15
N THR A 217 -2.04 10.81 16.07
CA THR A 217 -2.23 9.90 17.22
C THR A 217 -3.46 10.28 18.02
N LYS A 218 -3.61 11.57 18.35
CA LYS A 218 -4.69 12.05 19.21
C LYS A 218 -6.04 12.12 18.51
N ASN A 219 -6.06 12.56 17.25
CA ASN A 219 -7.29 13.00 16.59
C ASN A 219 -7.79 12.05 15.49
N VAL A 220 -6.90 11.27 14.87
CA VAL A 220 -7.22 10.45 13.70
C VAL A 220 -7.30 8.97 14.06
N LEU A 221 -6.38 8.43 14.88
CA LEU A 221 -6.47 7.03 15.32
C LEU A 221 -7.82 6.68 15.97
N PRO A 222 -8.45 7.53 16.80
CA PRO A 222 -9.80 7.26 17.32
C PRO A 222 -10.86 7.15 16.22
N ILE A 223 -10.74 7.92 15.13
CA ILE A 223 -11.65 7.87 13.99
C ILE A 223 -11.46 6.53 13.25
N VAL A 224 -10.22 6.15 12.96
CA VAL A 224 -9.88 4.87 12.30
C VAL A 224 -10.46 3.69 13.09
N LYS A 225 -10.29 3.70 14.42
CA LYS A 225 -10.84 2.66 15.29
C LYS A 225 -12.37 2.63 15.29
N ASP A 226 -13.00 3.80 15.38
CA ASP A 226 -14.46 3.91 15.42
C ASP A 226 -15.14 3.40 14.14
N LEU A 227 -14.50 3.65 12.99
CA LEU A 227 -14.92 3.15 11.68
C LEU A 227 -14.75 1.63 11.49
N GLY A 228 -14.08 0.92 12.42
CA GLY A 228 -13.88 -0.53 12.34
C GLY A 228 -12.73 -0.96 11.43
N TYR A 229 -11.83 -0.05 11.05
CA TYR A 229 -10.57 -0.41 10.41
C TYR A 229 -9.62 -1.08 11.40
N ASN A 230 -8.87 -2.06 10.93
CA ASN A 230 -7.96 -2.86 11.77
C ASN A 230 -6.50 -2.75 11.34
N THR A 231 -6.25 -2.05 10.23
CA THR A 231 -4.91 -1.83 9.67
C THR A 231 -4.83 -0.39 9.16
N LEU A 232 -3.69 0.26 9.40
CA LEU A 232 -3.36 1.60 8.91
C LEU A 232 -2.24 1.46 7.88
N GLN A 233 -2.42 1.99 6.67
CA GLN A 233 -1.33 2.16 5.69
C GLN A 233 -0.83 3.60 5.80
N LEU A 234 0.40 3.78 6.30
CA LEU A 234 1.01 5.10 6.46
C LEU A 234 1.90 5.45 5.27
N MET A 235 1.45 6.45 4.52
CA MET A 235 2.17 7.04 3.39
C MET A 235 3.18 8.10 3.86
N SER A 236 4.15 8.43 3.00
CA SER A 236 5.05 9.59 3.16
C SER A 236 5.91 9.60 4.44
N ILE A 237 6.20 8.44 5.02
CA ILE A 237 7.01 8.36 6.25
C ILE A 237 8.50 8.47 5.95
N MET A 238 9.02 7.83 4.90
CA MET A 238 10.42 7.99 4.49
C MET A 238 10.65 9.45 4.07
N GLU A 239 11.75 10.05 4.53
CA GLU A 239 11.97 11.48 4.34
C GLU A 239 12.11 11.84 2.84
N HIS A 240 11.44 12.92 2.46
CA HIS A 240 11.30 13.37 1.08
C HIS A 240 11.33 14.91 1.04
N ALA A 241 12.27 15.50 0.30
CA ALA A 241 12.43 16.96 0.30
C ALA A 241 11.27 17.70 -0.40
N TYR A 242 10.64 17.10 -1.40
CA TYR A 242 9.54 17.70 -2.15
C TYR A 242 8.19 17.23 -1.58
N TYR A 243 7.50 18.08 -0.81
CA TYR A 243 6.26 17.70 -0.11
C TYR A 243 5.13 17.28 -1.07
N ALA A 244 5.00 17.96 -2.21
CA ALA A 244 4.03 17.62 -3.24
C ALA A 244 4.37 16.35 -4.04
N SER A 245 5.48 15.67 -3.74
CA SER A 245 5.71 14.30 -4.24
C SER A 245 4.83 13.26 -3.55
N PHE A 246 4.10 13.66 -2.49
CA PHE A 246 3.28 12.74 -1.71
C PHE A 246 4.08 11.57 -1.11
N GLY A 247 5.37 11.80 -0.81
CA GLY A 247 6.27 10.80 -0.26
C GLY A 247 7.06 9.99 -1.29
N TYR A 248 6.71 10.07 -2.57
CA TYR A 248 7.32 9.22 -3.60
C TYR A 248 8.75 9.65 -3.98
N GLN A 249 9.15 10.90 -3.73
CA GLN A 249 10.52 11.38 -4.01
C GLN A 249 11.41 11.29 -2.76
N VAL A 250 11.71 10.06 -2.34
CA VAL A 250 12.51 9.80 -1.13
C VAL A 250 13.95 10.30 -1.30
N THR A 251 14.44 11.00 -0.27
CA THR A 251 15.81 11.54 -0.21
C THR A 251 16.66 10.85 0.86
N SER A 252 16.11 10.60 2.05
CA SER A 252 16.82 9.96 3.18
C SER A 252 16.04 8.74 3.68
N PHE A 253 16.46 7.55 3.26
CA PHE A 253 15.68 6.31 3.40
C PHE A 253 15.51 5.83 4.85
N PHE A 254 16.47 6.13 5.73
CA PHE A 254 16.43 5.77 7.15
C PHE A 254 15.89 6.91 8.04
N ALA A 255 15.63 8.08 7.47
CA ALA A 255 15.03 9.19 8.19
C ALA A 255 13.51 9.16 8.04
N VAL A 256 12.80 9.32 9.15
CA VAL A 256 11.37 9.61 9.11
C VAL A 256 11.16 11.07 8.76
N SER A 257 10.05 11.40 8.08
CA SER A 257 9.83 12.77 7.64
C SER A 257 9.69 13.73 8.81
N SER A 258 10.65 14.64 8.92
CA SER A 258 10.76 15.62 10.00
C SER A 258 9.64 16.65 10.02
N ARG A 259 8.91 16.79 8.91
CA ARG A 259 7.75 17.68 8.79
C ARG A 259 6.68 17.40 9.84
N PHE A 260 6.53 16.13 10.24
CA PHE A 260 5.44 15.70 11.11
C PHE A 260 5.89 15.57 12.57
N GLY A 261 7.19 15.60 12.85
CA GLY A 261 7.73 15.50 14.20
C GLY A 261 9.08 14.78 14.27
N THR A 262 9.32 14.11 15.39
CA THR A 262 10.54 13.33 15.66
C THR A 262 10.33 11.84 15.40
N PRO A 263 11.41 11.04 15.26
CA PRO A 263 11.32 9.58 15.30
C PRO A 263 10.55 9.04 16.50
N GLU A 264 10.68 9.68 17.67
CA GLU A 264 10.00 9.25 18.89
C GLU A 264 8.48 9.49 18.82
N ASP A 265 8.04 10.56 18.15
CA ASP A 265 6.61 10.83 17.94
C ASP A 265 5.96 9.79 17.00
N LEU A 266 6.71 9.28 16.00
CA LEU A 266 6.23 8.18 15.16
C LEU A 266 6.14 6.86 15.93
N LYS A 267 7.13 6.56 16.78
CA LYS A 267 7.08 5.39 17.68
C LYS A 267 5.85 5.45 18.59
N GLU A 268 5.55 6.62 19.16
CA GLU A 268 4.33 6.84 19.97
C GLU A 268 3.04 6.61 19.15
N LEU A 269 2.99 7.08 17.90
CA LEU A 269 1.85 6.84 17.01
C LEU A 269 1.60 5.36 16.79
N ILE A 270 2.64 4.62 16.39
CA ILE A 270 2.53 3.18 16.08
C ILE A 270 2.17 2.40 17.35
N ASP A 271 2.83 2.70 18.47
CA ASP A 271 2.54 2.07 19.76
C ASP A 271 1.10 2.34 20.23
N THR A 272 0.59 3.54 20.00
CA THR A 272 -0.82 3.87 20.32
C THR A 272 -1.78 3.11 19.41
N ALA A 273 -1.49 3.02 18.11
CA ALA A 273 -2.29 2.22 17.18
C ALA A 273 -2.31 0.74 17.59
N HIS A 274 -1.16 0.18 18.00
CA HIS A 274 -1.04 -1.17 18.54
C HIS A 274 -1.89 -1.36 19.81
N GLY A 275 -1.86 -0.41 20.75
CA GLY A 275 -2.72 -0.42 21.93
C GLY A 275 -4.23 -0.36 21.62
N MET A 276 -4.60 0.12 20.43
CA MET A 276 -5.96 0.11 19.91
C MET A 276 -6.30 -1.15 19.08
N GLY A 277 -5.36 -2.08 18.94
CA GLY A 277 -5.50 -3.29 18.12
C GLY A 277 -5.43 -3.01 16.62
N ILE A 278 -4.80 -1.90 16.20
CA ILE A 278 -4.65 -1.51 14.80
C ILE A 278 -3.21 -1.81 14.37
N ARG A 279 -3.06 -2.63 13.32
CA ARG A 279 -1.76 -2.88 12.69
C ARG A 279 -1.33 -1.68 11.86
N VAL A 280 -0.04 -1.43 11.72
CA VAL A 280 0.48 -0.30 10.94
C VAL A 280 1.44 -0.80 9.86
N LEU A 281 1.12 -0.55 8.60
CA LEU A 281 1.96 -0.83 7.44
C LEU A 281 2.64 0.47 6.98
N LEU A 282 3.87 0.35 6.48
CA LEU A 282 4.64 1.45 5.92
C LEU A 282 4.62 1.40 4.38
N ASP A 283 4.47 2.54 3.73
CA ASP A 283 4.84 2.70 2.31
C ASP A 283 6.36 2.68 2.15
N VAL A 284 6.85 1.69 1.42
CA VAL A 284 8.26 1.51 1.07
C VAL A 284 8.47 1.86 -0.39
N VAL A 285 9.17 2.97 -0.62
CA VAL A 285 9.51 3.44 -1.97
C VAL A 285 10.93 2.97 -2.30
N HIS A 286 11.05 1.69 -2.68
CA HIS A 286 12.31 1.10 -3.15
C HIS A 286 12.39 0.98 -4.66
N SER A 287 11.40 1.48 -5.40
CA SER A 287 11.39 1.48 -6.86
C SER A 287 12.36 2.48 -7.47
N HIS A 288 12.60 3.60 -6.79
CA HIS A 288 13.47 4.69 -7.24
C HIS A 288 13.92 5.56 -6.06
N ALA A 289 14.78 6.54 -6.34
CA ALA A 289 15.17 7.60 -5.41
C ALA A 289 15.12 8.96 -6.09
N SER A 290 14.96 10.03 -5.31
CA SER A 290 15.03 11.40 -5.80
C SER A 290 16.36 11.71 -6.49
N LYS A 291 16.33 12.57 -7.52
CA LYS A 291 17.54 13.11 -8.17
C LYS A 291 18.26 14.18 -7.34
N ASN A 292 17.74 14.54 -6.18
CA ASN A 292 18.40 15.46 -5.26
C ASN A 292 19.83 15.00 -4.90
N VAL A 293 20.82 15.87 -5.13
CA VAL A 293 22.24 15.60 -4.88
C VAL A 293 22.72 16.09 -3.52
N GLU A 294 22.27 17.27 -3.09
CA GLU A 294 22.76 17.88 -1.84
C GLU A 294 22.19 17.21 -0.59
N ASP A 295 20.94 16.79 -0.66
CA ASP A 295 20.16 16.25 0.44
C ASP A 295 19.53 14.88 0.16
N GLY A 296 19.91 14.25 -0.97
CA GLY A 296 19.46 12.92 -1.36
C GLY A 296 20.63 11.95 -1.60
N LEU A 297 20.26 10.73 -2.01
CA LEU A 297 21.20 9.64 -2.28
C LEU A 297 21.93 9.78 -3.64
N ASN A 298 21.45 10.65 -4.52
CA ASN A 298 22.00 10.83 -5.86
C ASN A 298 23.43 11.39 -5.82
N MET A 299 24.33 10.87 -6.67
CA MET A 299 25.72 11.34 -6.76
C MET A 299 26.45 11.36 -5.41
N PHE A 300 26.12 10.42 -4.52
CA PHE A 300 26.61 10.38 -3.14
C PHE A 300 28.14 10.45 -3.09
N ASP A 301 28.82 9.49 -3.71
CA ASP A 301 30.29 9.44 -3.79
C ASP A 301 30.85 10.09 -5.06
N GLY A 302 30.08 11.01 -5.66
CA GLY A 302 30.44 11.69 -6.91
C GLY A 302 30.15 10.92 -8.20
N THR A 303 29.66 9.68 -8.10
CA THR A 303 29.34 8.85 -9.27
C THR A 303 27.84 8.67 -9.44
N ASP A 304 27.40 8.47 -10.68
CA ASP A 304 26.00 8.16 -10.95
C ASP A 304 25.65 6.70 -10.58
N TYR A 305 26.61 5.82 -10.36
CA TYR A 305 26.40 4.37 -10.23
C TYR A 305 26.63 3.79 -8.83
N CYS A 306 26.84 4.61 -7.79
CA CYS A 306 27.11 4.13 -6.42
C CYS A 306 26.05 3.12 -5.93
N TYR A 307 24.80 3.60 -5.76
CA TYR A 307 23.65 2.76 -5.40
C TYR A 307 22.75 2.42 -6.60
N PHE A 308 22.98 3.10 -7.72
CA PHE A 308 22.11 3.11 -8.90
C PHE A 308 22.78 2.47 -10.10
N HIS A 309 22.03 2.20 -11.16
CA HIS A 309 22.66 1.94 -12.45
C HIS A 309 23.28 3.23 -13.03
N SER A 310 24.30 3.08 -13.89
CA SER A 310 24.89 4.20 -14.63
C SER A 310 24.10 4.51 -15.90
N GLY A 311 24.17 5.76 -16.37
CA GLY A 311 23.60 6.20 -17.64
C GLY A 311 22.08 6.03 -17.71
N GLY A 312 21.55 5.76 -18.90
CA GLY A 312 20.11 5.67 -19.14
C GLY A 312 19.39 4.61 -18.31
N LYS A 313 20.03 3.46 -18.03
CA LYS A 313 19.44 2.41 -17.15
C LYS A 313 19.20 2.90 -15.72
N GLY A 314 19.95 3.92 -15.28
CA GLY A 314 19.89 4.49 -13.95
C GLY A 314 18.89 5.63 -13.76
N VAL A 315 18.06 5.93 -14.77
CA VAL A 315 17.15 7.07 -14.79
C VAL A 315 15.74 6.62 -15.15
N HIS A 316 14.77 7.07 -14.36
CA HIS A 316 13.35 6.91 -14.69
C HIS A 316 12.83 8.22 -15.32
N ASP A 317 12.63 8.22 -16.63
CA ASP A 317 12.36 9.45 -17.39
C ASP A 317 11.08 10.17 -16.96
N GLN A 318 9.97 9.44 -16.81
CA GLN A 318 8.66 10.06 -16.47
C GLN A 318 8.61 10.60 -15.04
N TRP A 319 9.38 10.01 -14.12
CA TRP A 319 9.41 10.43 -12.71
C TRP A 319 10.60 11.34 -12.39
N ASP A 320 11.45 11.62 -13.38
CA ASP A 320 12.70 12.36 -13.23
C ASP A 320 13.55 11.88 -12.03
N SER A 321 13.73 10.56 -11.93
CA SER A 321 14.28 9.89 -10.73
C SER A 321 15.48 8.99 -11.02
N ARG A 322 16.17 8.50 -9.97
CA ARG A 322 17.26 7.50 -10.07
C ARG A 322 16.75 6.09 -9.82
N LEU A 323 17.29 5.10 -10.54
CA LEU A 323 16.92 3.68 -10.43
C LEU A 323 18.02 2.84 -9.80
N PHE A 324 17.67 2.09 -8.76
CA PHE A 324 18.60 1.25 -8.01
C PHE A 324 19.24 0.16 -8.86
N ASN A 325 20.49 -0.17 -8.54
CA ASN A 325 21.15 -1.36 -9.05
C ASN A 325 20.91 -2.52 -8.08
N TYR A 326 19.82 -3.27 -8.26
CA TYR A 326 19.43 -4.37 -7.38
C TYR A 326 20.40 -5.55 -7.41
N GLY A 327 21.29 -5.65 -8.42
CA GLY A 327 22.35 -6.64 -8.48
C GLY A 327 23.60 -6.28 -7.66
N ASN A 328 23.71 -5.03 -7.18
CA ASN A 328 24.84 -4.60 -6.37
C ASN A 328 24.71 -5.06 -4.90
N TYR A 329 25.80 -5.57 -4.35
CA TYR A 329 25.85 -6.14 -3.00
C TYR A 329 25.49 -5.13 -1.91
N GLU A 330 26.01 -3.91 -2.00
CA GLU A 330 25.80 -2.87 -0.99
C GLU A 330 24.48 -2.11 -1.22
N THR A 331 23.97 -2.06 -2.45
CA THR A 331 22.57 -1.65 -2.70
C THR A 331 21.59 -2.63 -2.05
N LEU A 332 21.81 -3.94 -2.20
CA LEU A 332 20.99 -4.95 -1.51
C LEU A 332 21.09 -4.82 0.01
N ARG A 333 22.31 -4.60 0.55
CA ARG A 333 22.52 -4.35 1.98
C ARG A 333 21.69 -3.15 2.45
N PHE A 334 21.76 -2.05 1.72
CA PHE A 334 21.04 -0.82 2.02
C PHE A 334 19.52 -1.05 2.07
N LEU A 335 18.94 -1.62 1.01
CA LEU A 335 17.50 -1.80 0.89
C LEU A 335 16.94 -2.85 1.86
N LEU A 336 17.61 -3.99 2.03
CA LEU A 336 17.17 -5.02 2.99
C LEU A 336 17.33 -4.54 4.43
N SER A 337 18.40 -3.81 4.72
CA SER A 337 18.60 -3.23 6.04
C SER A 337 17.59 -2.13 6.35
N ASN A 338 17.14 -1.37 5.35
CA ASN A 338 16.07 -0.40 5.50
C ASN A 338 14.75 -1.03 5.94
N LEU A 339 14.38 -2.16 5.32
CA LEU A 339 13.19 -2.91 5.74
C LEU A 339 13.31 -3.36 7.20
N LYS A 340 14.44 -3.97 7.59
CA LYS A 340 14.62 -4.45 8.97
C LYS A 340 14.65 -3.31 9.99
N TYR A 341 15.23 -2.16 9.63
CA TYR A 341 15.22 -0.95 10.44
C TYR A 341 13.78 -0.53 10.80
N TYR A 342 12.88 -0.44 9.82
CA TYR A 342 11.48 -0.09 10.09
C TYR A 342 10.71 -1.17 10.88
N LEU A 343 11.04 -2.45 10.69
CA LEU A 343 10.45 -3.54 11.49
C LEU A 343 10.92 -3.53 12.95
N GLU A 344 12.17 -3.18 13.23
CA GLU A 344 12.76 -3.23 14.57
C GLU A 344 12.60 -1.91 15.33
N GLU A 345 12.98 -0.78 14.75
CA GLU A 345 13.04 0.52 15.44
C GLU A 345 11.66 1.16 15.62
N PHE A 346 10.76 0.96 14.65
CA PHE A 346 9.43 1.56 14.64
C PHE A 346 8.31 0.55 14.84
N ARG A 347 8.62 -0.74 14.75
CA ARG A 347 7.66 -1.84 14.91
C ARG A 347 6.50 -1.77 13.90
N PHE A 348 6.74 -1.38 12.66
CA PHE A 348 5.74 -1.54 11.58
C PHE A 348 5.41 -3.02 11.37
N ASP A 349 4.14 -3.35 11.12
CA ASP A 349 3.58 -4.70 10.93
C ASP A 349 3.69 -5.21 9.49
N GLY A 350 4.44 -4.49 8.65
CA GLY A 350 4.68 -4.83 7.27
C GLY A 350 4.68 -3.60 6.37
N PHE A 351 4.52 -3.85 5.08
CA PHE A 351 4.86 -2.89 4.04
C PHE A 351 3.89 -2.93 2.87
N ARG A 352 3.66 -1.77 2.26
CA ARG A 352 3.31 -1.67 0.84
C ARG A 352 4.57 -1.29 0.07
N PHE A 353 4.90 -2.05 -0.97
CA PHE A 353 5.98 -1.72 -1.88
C PHE A 353 5.39 -0.94 -3.05
N ASP A 354 5.82 0.30 -3.20
CA ASP A 354 5.28 1.24 -4.19
C ASP A 354 6.07 1.20 -5.51
N GLY A 355 5.36 1.34 -6.62
CA GLY A 355 5.94 1.30 -7.96
C GLY A 355 6.52 -0.07 -8.32
N VAL A 356 5.93 -1.18 -7.85
CA VAL A 356 6.42 -2.53 -8.18
C VAL A 356 6.40 -2.79 -9.68
N THR A 357 5.42 -2.27 -10.42
CA THR A 357 5.45 -2.35 -11.90
C THR A 357 6.70 -1.66 -12.47
N SER A 358 7.14 -0.52 -11.93
CA SER A 358 8.38 0.13 -12.39
C SER A 358 9.61 -0.73 -12.12
N MET A 359 9.60 -1.51 -11.04
CA MET A 359 10.68 -2.42 -10.68
C MET A 359 10.69 -3.66 -11.58
N LEU A 360 9.51 -4.24 -11.85
CA LEU A 360 9.39 -5.51 -12.56
C LEU A 360 9.83 -5.43 -14.01
N TYR A 361 9.71 -4.27 -14.67
CA TYR A 361 9.96 -4.15 -16.11
C TYR A 361 11.01 -3.10 -16.44
N LEU A 362 11.85 -3.39 -17.44
CA LEU A 362 12.86 -2.48 -17.98
C LEU A 362 12.26 -1.25 -18.67
N HIS A 363 11.00 -1.32 -19.12
CA HIS A 363 10.24 -0.18 -19.64
C HIS A 363 9.33 0.45 -18.57
N HIS A 364 9.37 -0.05 -17.33
CA HIS A 364 8.66 0.49 -16.16
C HIS A 364 7.12 0.56 -16.28
N GLY A 365 6.53 -0.20 -17.21
CA GLY A 365 5.11 -0.09 -17.57
C GLY A 365 4.75 1.13 -18.43
N ILE A 366 5.71 2.00 -18.76
CA ILE A 366 5.46 3.22 -19.54
C ILE A 366 5.21 2.86 -21.00
N GLY A 367 4.08 3.33 -21.54
CA GLY A 367 3.69 3.08 -22.93
C GLY A 367 3.45 1.60 -23.27
N ALA A 368 3.41 0.72 -22.26
CA ALA A 368 3.18 -0.70 -22.41
C ALA A 368 1.73 -1.06 -22.04
N GLY A 369 1.12 -1.93 -22.84
CA GLY A 369 -0.15 -2.56 -22.51
C GLY A 369 0.08 -3.95 -21.90
N PHE A 370 -0.81 -4.35 -21.01
CA PHE A 370 -0.80 -5.66 -20.36
C PHE A 370 -2.11 -6.37 -20.71
N SER A 371 -2.05 -7.31 -21.66
CA SER A 371 -3.25 -8.02 -22.15
C SER A 371 -3.67 -9.19 -21.25
N GLY A 372 -2.72 -9.68 -20.45
CA GLY A 372 -2.86 -10.90 -19.66
C GLY A 372 -2.22 -12.12 -20.33
N ASP A 373 -1.66 -11.98 -21.53
CA ASP A 373 -0.81 -13.01 -22.14
C ASP A 373 0.47 -13.20 -21.33
N TYR A 374 0.70 -14.40 -20.83
CA TYR A 374 1.87 -14.73 -20.00
C TYR A 374 3.20 -14.50 -20.72
N HIS A 375 3.23 -14.48 -22.05
CA HIS A 375 4.46 -14.14 -22.79
C HIS A 375 4.98 -12.73 -22.49
N GLU A 376 4.08 -11.77 -22.16
CA GLU A 376 4.45 -10.40 -21.77
C GLU A 376 5.24 -10.35 -20.44
N TYR A 377 5.09 -11.39 -19.61
CA TYR A 377 5.61 -11.45 -18.24
C TYR A 377 6.71 -12.50 -18.06
N LEU A 378 6.49 -13.69 -18.60
CA LEU A 378 7.21 -14.90 -18.23
C LEU A 378 8.03 -15.51 -19.37
N SER A 379 7.98 -14.92 -20.57
CA SER A 379 8.92 -15.28 -21.63
C SER A 379 10.36 -15.00 -21.18
N PRO A 380 11.35 -15.83 -21.54
CA PRO A 380 12.77 -15.52 -21.33
C PRO A 380 13.21 -14.19 -21.96
N PHE A 381 12.46 -13.73 -22.99
CA PHE A 381 12.68 -12.47 -23.70
C PHE A 381 11.77 -11.32 -23.23
N ALA A 382 10.88 -11.57 -22.27
CA ALA A 382 10.07 -10.51 -21.68
C ALA A 382 11.01 -9.46 -21.06
N PRO A 383 10.70 -8.16 -21.15
CA PRO A 383 11.53 -7.08 -20.62
C PRO A 383 11.43 -6.97 -19.10
N VAL A 384 11.49 -8.11 -18.39
CA VAL A 384 11.43 -8.19 -16.93
C VAL A 384 12.82 -8.00 -16.35
N ASP A 385 12.92 -7.13 -15.34
CA ASP A 385 14.14 -6.95 -14.58
C ASP A 385 14.29 -8.09 -13.56
N LYS A 386 15.19 -9.02 -13.87
CA LYS A 386 15.46 -10.21 -13.05
C LYS A 386 16.19 -9.87 -11.75
N GLU A 387 16.94 -8.77 -11.72
CA GLU A 387 17.64 -8.29 -10.52
C GLU A 387 16.62 -7.73 -9.53
N ALA A 388 15.67 -6.92 -10.02
CA ALA A 388 14.57 -6.39 -9.22
C ALA A 388 13.65 -7.51 -8.69
N VAL A 389 13.27 -8.49 -9.53
CA VAL A 389 12.49 -9.66 -9.08
C VAL A 389 13.22 -10.43 -7.98
N SER A 390 14.54 -10.62 -8.12
CA SER A 390 15.36 -11.29 -7.09
C SER A 390 15.38 -10.49 -5.79
N TYR A 391 15.51 -9.16 -5.87
CA TYR A 391 15.42 -8.29 -4.70
C TYR A 391 14.06 -8.41 -3.99
N LEU A 392 12.95 -8.36 -4.74
CA LEU A 392 11.60 -8.50 -4.18
C LEU A 392 11.39 -9.85 -3.50
N MET A 393 11.95 -10.93 -4.07
CA MET A 393 11.96 -12.25 -3.43
C MET A 393 12.72 -12.23 -2.09
N LEU A 394 13.93 -11.66 -2.08
CA LEU A 394 14.75 -11.55 -0.86
C LEU A 394 14.09 -10.66 0.20
N ALA A 395 13.42 -9.57 -0.21
CA ALA A 395 12.69 -8.69 0.69
C ALA A 395 11.54 -9.42 1.40
N ASN A 396 10.78 -10.24 0.66
CA ASN A 396 9.71 -11.07 1.23
C ASN A 396 10.25 -12.22 2.09
N ASP A 397 11.41 -12.81 1.72
CA ASP A 397 12.09 -13.79 2.57
C ASP A 397 12.53 -13.17 3.90
N LEU A 398 13.12 -11.97 3.88
CA LEU A 398 13.50 -11.23 5.08
C LEU A 398 12.30 -11.01 5.99
N CYS A 399 11.17 -10.55 5.44
CA CYS A 399 9.92 -10.35 6.20
C CYS A 399 9.42 -11.67 6.81
N SER A 400 9.45 -12.75 6.04
CA SER A 400 9.03 -14.09 6.48
C SER A 400 9.96 -14.67 7.56
N GLU A 401 11.27 -14.48 7.43
CA GLU A 401 12.26 -14.89 8.44
C GLU A 401 12.12 -14.09 9.72
N TYR A 402 11.96 -12.76 9.60
CA TYR A 402 11.73 -11.88 10.75
C TYR A 402 10.45 -12.26 11.49
N SER A 403 9.36 -12.49 10.75
CA SER A 403 8.07 -12.94 11.29
C SER A 403 8.23 -14.20 12.14
N ARG A 404 8.95 -15.21 11.64
CA ARG A 404 9.23 -16.46 12.38
C ARG A 404 10.13 -16.24 13.60
N GLU A 405 11.20 -15.45 13.48
CA GLU A 405 12.14 -15.20 14.57
C GLU A 405 11.46 -14.45 15.73
N LYS A 406 10.72 -13.38 15.40
CA LYS A 406 10.07 -12.51 16.40
C LYS A 406 8.68 -12.98 16.82
N LYS A 407 8.17 -14.06 16.22
CA LYS A 407 6.81 -14.59 16.46
C LYS A 407 5.73 -13.50 16.30
N CYS A 408 5.83 -12.76 15.21
CA CYS A 408 4.86 -11.74 14.83
C CYS A 408 4.48 -11.91 13.37
N ASP A 409 3.30 -11.47 12.97
CA ASP A 409 2.89 -11.51 11.57
C ASP A 409 3.35 -10.25 10.85
N ILE A 410 4.05 -10.41 9.71
CA ILE A 410 4.44 -9.31 8.82
C ILE A 410 3.64 -9.45 7.53
N THR A 411 3.04 -8.35 7.05
CA THR A 411 2.22 -8.35 5.82
C THR A 411 2.87 -7.53 4.72
N THR A 412 3.01 -8.08 3.52
CA THR A 412 3.54 -7.34 2.36
C THR A 412 2.50 -7.17 1.25
N ILE A 413 2.36 -5.94 0.75
CA ILE A 413 1.43 -5.57 -0.32
C ILE A 413 2.24 -5.02 -1.49
N ALA A 414 1.97 -5.49 -2.71
CA ALA A 414 2.56 -4.94 -3.92
C ALA A 414 1.62 -3.93 -4.61
N GLU A 415 2.12 -2.74 -4.90
CA GLU A 415 1.51 -1.82 -5.85
C GLU A 415 1.96 -2.19 -7.27
N ASP A 416 1.23 -3.11 -7.90
CA ASP A 416 1.45 -3.54 -9.27
C ASP A 416 0.18 -3.34 -10.09
N VAL A 417 0.28 -2.58 -11.19
CA VAL A 417 -0.80 -2.39 -12.15
C VAL A 417 -0.76 -3.44 -13.28
N SER A 418 0.39 -4.08 -13.53
CA SER A 418 0.55 -4.94 -14.71
C SER A 418 -0.27 -6.21 -14.64
N GLY A 419 -0.43 -6.78 -13.44
CA GLY A 419 -1.06 -8.10 -13.32
C GLY A 419 -0.05 -9.24 -13.22
N TYR A 420 1.22 -8.97 -12.85
CA TYR A 420 2.29 -9.97 -12.90
C TYR A 420 1.86 -11.28 -12.21
N PRO A 421 1.83 -12.41 -12.94
CA PRO A 421 1.36 -13.67 -12.39
C PRO A 421 2.34 -14.15 -11.32
N THR A 422 1.83 -14.83 -10.28
CA THR A 422 2.64 -15.43 -9.21
C THR A 422 3.29 -14.43 -8.23
N LEU A 423 3.01 -13.13 -8.40
CA LEU A 423 3.52 -12.06 -7.54
C LEU A 423 3.13 -12.30 -6.08
N CYS A 424 1.89 -12.72 -5.85
CA CYS A 424 1.32 -12.93 -4.52
C CYS A 424 1.22 -14.41 -4.13
N ARG A 425 2.15 -15.23 -4.65
CA ARG A 425 2.33 -16.63 -4.21
C ARG A 425 3.61 -16.77 -3.40
N PRO A 426 3.64 -17.65 -2.38
CA PRO A 426 4.85 -17.91 -1.61
C PRO A 426 6.01 -18.35 -2.50
N ARG A 427 7.22 -17.86 -2.21
CA ARG A 427 8.41 -18.20 -3.00
C ARG A 427 8.78 -19.68 -2.94
N ASN A 428 8.51 -20.34 -1.82
CA ASN A 428 8.72 -21.80 -1.70
C ASN A 428 7.79 -22.62 -2.62
N GLU A 429 6.75 -22.02 -3.18
CA GLU A 429 5.89 -22.61 -4.22
C GLU A 429 6.31 -22.20 -5.65
N GLY A 430 7.17 -21.20 -5.80
CA GLY A 430 7.61 -20.65 -7.08
C GLY A 430 7.13 -19.23 -7.38
N GLY A 431 6.49 -18.53 -6.43
CA GLY A 431 6.07 -17.14 -6.58
C GLY A 431 7.13 -16.11 -6.16
N VAL A 432 6.78 -14.82 -6.16
CA VAL A 432 7.65 -13.73 -5.70
C VAL A 432 7.61 -13.55 -4.17
N GLY A 433 6.46 -13.78 -3.54
CA GLY A 433 6.33 -13.86 -2.09
C GLY A 433 5.49 -12.78 -1.42
N PHE A 434 4.84 -11.88 -2.16
CA PHE A 434 3.92 -10.90 -1.56
C PHE A 434 2.67 -11.57 -0.98
N ASP A 435 2.10 -11.00 0.07
CA ASP A 435 0.81 -11.48 0.59
C ASP A 435 -0.37 -11.00 -0.25
N TYR A 436 -0.33 -9.74 -0.68
CA TYR A 436 -1.39 -9.10 -1.45
C TYR A 436 -0.84 -8.25 -2.60
N ARG A 437 -1.70 -7.96 -3.57
CA ARG A 437 -1.53 -6.87 -4.54
C ARG A 437 -2.69 -5.89 -4.48
N LEU A 438 -2.48 -4.65 -4.89
CA LEU A 438 -3.59 -3.70 -5.09
C LEU A 438 -4.43 -4.07 -6.33
N ALA A 439 -5.76 -4.00 -6.21
CA ALA A 439 -6.69 -4.18 -7.32
C ALA A 439 -6.89 -2.84 -8.08
N MET A 440 -5.83 -2.37 -8.74
CA MET A 440 -5.73 -1.00 -9.27
C MET A 440 -6.70 -0.70 -10.43
N SER A 441 -7.29 -1.72 -11.05
CA SER A 441 -8.28 -1.53 -12.12
C SER A 441 -9.67 -1.14 -11.63
N LEU A 442 -9.96 -1.30 -10.33
CA LEU A 442 -11.31 -1.08 -9.77
C LEU A 442 -11.70 0.40 -9.71
N PRO A 443 -10.87 1.33 -9.20
CA PRO A 443 -11.18 2.76 -9.25
C PRO A 443 -11.36 3.26 -10.67
N ASP A 444 -10.48 2.82 -11.56
CA ASP A 444 -10.47 3.14 -12.98
C ASP A 444 -11.81 2.82 -13.66
N MET A 445 -12.41 1.69 -13.29
CA MET A 445 -13.74 1.32 -13.75
C MET A 445 -14.80 2.31 -13.25
N TRP A 446 -14.80 2.62 -11.95
CA TRP A 446 -15.81 3.52 -11.38
C TRP A 446 -15.73 4.93 -11.96
N ILE A 447 -14.52 5.48 -12.12
CA ILE A 447 -14.32 6.78 -12.77
C ILE A 447 -14.85 6.74 -14.21
N LYS A 448 -14.50 5.71 -14.99
CA LYS A 448 -14.98 5.58 -16.38
C LYS A 448 -16.50 5.51 -16.45
N ILE A 449 -17.13 4.78 -15.54
CA ILE A 449 -18.59 4.69 -15.43
C ILE A 449 -19.18 6.07 -15.10
N LEU A 450 -18.72 6.71 -14.03
CA LEU A 450 -19.29 7.99 -13.56
C LEU A 450 -19.04 9.15 -14.53
N LYS A 451 -17.90 9.15 -15.23
CA LYS A 451 -17.51 10.21 -16.16
C LYS A 451 -18.19 10.10 -17.52
N HIS A 452 -18.45 8.87 -17.99
CA HIS A 452 -18.84 8.65 -19.39
C HIS A 452 -20.20 7.98 -19.58
N GLN A 453 -20.86 7.50 -18.52
CA GLN A 453 -22.10 6.74 -18.63
C GLN A 453 -23.21 7.29 -17.74
N LYS A 454 -24.43 7.35 -18.28
CA LYS A 454 -25.64 7.53 -17.48
C LYS A 454 -25.99 6.23 -16.76
N ASP A 455 -26.66 6.34 -15.61
CA ASP A 455 -27.04 5.21 -14.74
C ASP A 455 -27.76 4.07 -15.50
N GLU A 456 -28.68 4.42 -16.42
CA GLU A 456 -29.42 3.45 -17.23
C GLU A 456 -28.56 2.64 -18.21
N ASN A 457 -27.33 3.10 -18.50
CA ASN A 457 -26.39 2.46 -19.41
C ASN A 457 -25.30 1.67 -18.68
N TRP A 458 -25.31 1.63 -17.34
CA TRP A 458 -24.34 0.83 -16.59
C TRP A 458 -24.55 -0.65 -16.89
N ASP A 459 -23.46 -1.32 -17.24
CA ASP A 459 -23.43 -2.74 -17.57
C ASP A 459 -23.10 -3.54 -16.30
N MET A 460 -24.10 -4.27 -15.79
CA MET A 460 -23.98 -5.03 -14.54
C MET A 460 -23.02 -6.21 -14.71
N ALA A 461 -22.97 -6.80 -15.91
CA ALA A 461 -22.05 -7.89 -16.22
C ALA A 461 -20.60 -7.40 -16.21
N LYS A 462 -20.32 -6.23 -16.78
CA LYS A 462 -18.98 -5.63 -16.82
C LYS A 462 -18.51 -5.22 -15.43
N ILE A 463 -19.39 -4.64 -14.61
CA ILE A 463 -19.06 -4.33 -13.19
C ILE A 463 -18.68 -5.60 -12.45
N CYS A 464 -19.52 -6.64 -12.52
CA CYS A 464 -19.23 -7.93 -11.89
C CYS A 464 -17.93 -8.56 -12.43
N TYR A 465 -17.72 -8.50 -13.75
CA TYR A 465 -16.49 -9.01 -14.37
C TYR A 465 -15.26 -8.30 -13.80
N THR A 466 -15.20 -6.97 -13.85
CA THR A 466 -14.02 -6.24 -13.37
C THR A 466 -13.74 -6.46 -11.88
N LEU A 467 -14.77 -6.49 -11.03
CA LEU A 467 -14.62 -6.76 -9.60
C LEU A 467 -14.12 -8.20 -9.31
N SER A 468 -14.51 -9.18 -10.14
CA SER A 468 -14.15 -10.59 -9.93
C SER A 468 -13.00 -11.10 -10.80
N ASN A 469 -12.55 -10.33 -11.80
CA ASN A 469 -11.49 -10.72 -12.74
C ASN A 469 -10.11 -10.57 -12.10
N ARG A 470 -9.79 -11.54 -11.24
CA ARG A 470 -8.57 -11.59 -10.44
C ARG A 470 -8.03 -13.01 -10.44
N ARG A 471 -6.73 -13.15 -10.19
CA ARG A 471 -6.06 -14.45 -10.23
C ARG A 471 -6.46 -15.28 -9.02
N TYR A 472 -6.92 -16.51 -9.28
CA TYR A 472 -7.30 -17.43 -8.21
C TYR A 472 -6.10 -17.75 -7.32
N LYS A 473 -6.30 -17.71 -5.99
CA LYS A 473 -5.27 -17.89 -4.95
C LYS A 473 -4.17 -16.81 -4.89
N GLU A 474 -4.33 -15.67 -5.55
CA GLU A 474 -3.50 -14.49 -5.33
C GLU A 474 -4.39 -13.41 -4.70
N LYS A 475 -4.10 -13.04 -3.45
CA LYS A 475 -4.98 -12.14 -2.69
C LYS A 475 -4.84 -10.71 -3.21
N CYS A 476 -5.97 -10.01 -3.31
CA CYS A 476 -6.02 -8.62 -3.73
C CYS A 476 -6.64 -7.72 -2.66
N VAL A 477 -6.09 -6.51 -2.49
CA VAL A 477 -6.71 -5.42 -1.74
C VAL A 477 -7.60 -4.62 -2.68
N ALA A 478 -8.90 -4.60 -2.42
CA ALA A 478 -9.88 -3.85 -3.19
C ALA A 478 -10.14 -2.48 -2.59
N TYR A 479 -10.35 -1.49 -3.45
CA TYR A 479 -10.70 -0.13 -3.06
C TYR A 479 -11.46 0.52 -4.22
N ALA A 480 -12.39 1.41 -3.88
CA ALA A 480 -13.28 2.05 -4.86
C ALA A 480 -12.66 3.32 -5.46
N GLU A 481 -11.76 3.96 -4.71
CA GLU A 481 -10.98 5.14 -5.06
C GLU A 481 -9.74 5.18 -4.15
N SER A 482 -8.65 5.76 -4.62
CA SER A 482 -7.38 5.89 -3.88
C SER A 482 -6.99 7.37 -3.68
N HIS A 483 -5.82 7.56 -3.08
CA HIS A 483 -5.15 8.84 -3.00
C HIS A 483 -4.92 9.52 -4.36
N ASP A 484 -4.71 8.75 -5.45
CA ASP A 484 -4.53 9.31 -6.81
C ASP A 484 -5.79 10.04 -7.30
N GLN A 485 -6.97 9.43 -7.14
CA GLN A 485 -8.24 10.07 -7.52
C GLN A 485 -8.60 11.24 -6.62
N ALA A 486 -8.04 11.29 -5.41
CA ALA A 486 -8.21 12.44 -4.53
C ALA A 486 -7.38 13.65 -4.98
N LEU A 487 -6.31 13.47 -5.77
CA LEU A 487 -5.44 14.57 -6.21
C LEU A 487 -6.10 15.51 -7.24
N VAL A 488 -5.57 16.73 -7.31
CA VAL A 488 -5.94 17.71 -8.34
C VAL A 488 -5.73 17.13 -9.74
N GLY A 489 -6.76 17.25 -10.58
CA GLY A 489 -6.77 16.67 -11.92
C GLY A 489 -7.75 15.51 -12.09
N ASP A 490 -8.24 14.93 -10.99
CA ASP A 490 -9.41 14.05 -10.97
C ASP A 490 -10.44 14.54 -9.92
N LYS A 491 -11.45 13.72 -9.62
CA LYS A 491 -12.47 13.95 -8.60
C LYS A 491 -12.65 12.70 -7.74
N THR A 492 -12.94 12.89 -6.46
CA THR A 492 -13.42 11.81 -5.58
C THR A 492 -14.74 11.24 -6.09
N LEU A 493 -15.11 10.02 -5.70
CA LEU A 493 -16.41 9.43 -6.05
C LEU A 493 -17.56 10.34 -5.61
N ALA A 494 -17.46 10.91 -4.40
CA ALA A 494 -18.44 11.86 -3.89
C ALA A 494 -18.60 13.06 -4.82
N PHE A 495 -17.49 13.65 -5.29
CA PHE A 495 -17.53 14.82 -6.15
C PHE A 495 -17.95 14.48 -7.60
N TRP A 496 -17.63 13.28 -8.11
CA TRP A 496 -18.22 12.77 -9.35
C TRP A 496 -19.74 12.59 -9.27
N LEU A 497 -20.26 12.22 -8.10
CA LEU A 497 -21.67 11.92 -7.89
C LEU A 497 -22.54 13.15 -7.62
N MET A 498 -22.00 14.15 -6.92
CA MET A 498 -22.76 15.25 -6.35
C MET A 498 -22.29 16.65 -6.80
N ASP A 499 -21.04 16.76 -7.27
CA ASP A 499 -20.44 17.98 -7.83
C ASP A 499 -20.77 19.25 -7.00
N ALA A 500 -21.17 20.34 -7.65
CA ALA A 500 -21.45 21.62 -7.00
C ALA A 500 -22.54 21.57 -5.91
N GLU A 501 -23.48 20.62 -5.97
CA GLU A 501 -24.52 20.50 -4.95
C GLU A 501 -23.97 20.06 -3.58
N MET A 502 -22.75 19.50 -3.53
CA MET A 502 -22.09 19.22 -2.26
C MET A 502 -21.94 20.47 -1.38
N TYR A 503 -21.76 21.65 -1.98
CA TYR A 503 -21.55 22.90 -1.26
C TYR A 503 -22.84 23.57 -0.76
N THR A 504 -24.01 23.20 -1.32
CA THR A 504 -25.30 23.86 -1.03
C THR A 504 -26.31 22.94 -0.36
N ASN A 505 -26.23 21.64 -0.62
CA ASN A 505 -27.25 20.66 -0.27
C ASN A 505 -26.71 19.51 0.60
N MET A 506 -25.52 19.66 1.20
CA MET A 506 -25.07 18.74 2.25
C MET A 506 -25.59 19.09 3.65
N SER A 507 -26.30 20.20 3.84
CA SER A 507 -27.04 20.43 5.09
C SER A 507 -28.30 19.59 5.17
N VAL A 508 -28.59 19.01 6.33
CA VAL A 508 -29.87 18.33 6.61
C VAL A 508 -31.06 19.29 6.60
N LEU A 509 -30.82 20.61 6.76
CA LEU A 509 -31.83 21.66 6.73
C LEU A 509 -32.18 22.10 5.29
N SER A 510 -31.26 21.89 4.35
CA SER A 510 -31.51 22.12 2.92
C SER A 510 -32.35 20.97 2.33
N PRO A 511 -33.10 21.20 1.24
CA PRO A 511 -33.78 20.13 0.53
C PRO A 511 -32.83 18.97 0.19
N LEU A 512 -33.30 17.73 0.36
CA LEU A 512 -32.64 16.54 -0.17
C LEU A 512 -32.97 16.47 -1.66
N THR A 513 -32.08 16.99 -2.50
CA THR A 513 -32.28 16.99 -3.94
C THR A 513 -32.10 15.58 -4.50
N PRO A 514 -32.66 15.27 -5.68
CA PRO A 514 -32.42 13.98 -6.34
C PRO A 514 -30.94 13.70 -6.63
N VAL A 515 -30.12 14.74 -6.80
CA VAL A 515 -28.66 14.62 -7.02
C VAL A 515 -27.95 14.19 -5.73
N ILE A 516 -28.22 14.86 -4.61
CA ILE A 516 -27.63 14.47 -3.31
C ILE A 516 -28.12 13.10 -2.86
N ASP A 517 -29.41 12.80 -3.01
CA ASP A 517 -29.94 11.47 -2.71
C ASP A 517 -29.25 10.39 -3.56
N ARG A 518 -29.20 10.57 -4.88
CA ARG A 518 -28.45 9.69 -5.80
C ARG A 518 -27.01 9.50 -5.33
N GLY A 519 -26.32 10.60 -5.01
CA GLY A 519 -24.92 10.56 -4.63
C GLY A 519 -24.66 9.82 -3.33
N ILE A 520 -25.46 10.07 -2.29
CA ILE A 520 -25.36 9.34 -1.02
C ILE A 520 -25.63 7.85 -1.23
N GLN A 521 -26.68 7.49 -1.97
CA GLN A 521 -26.99 6.07 -2.19
C GLN A 521 -25.91 5.35 -2.99
N LEU A 522 -25.48 5.92 -4.13
CA LEU A 522 -24.48 5.28 -5.00
C LEU A 522 -23.09 5.23 -4.34
N HIS A 523 -22.71 6.23 -3.54
CA HIS A 523 -21.46 6.20 -2.79
C HIS A 523 -21.38 4.99 -1.85
N LYS A 524 -22.45 4.74 -1.08
CA LYS A 524 -22.56 3.55 -0.21
C LYS A 524 -22.52 2.25 -1.01
N MET A 525 -23.30 2.17 -2.09
CA MET A 525 -23.41 0.95 -2.91
C MET A 525 -22.09 0.60 -3.61
N ILE A 526 -21.41 1.58 -4.20
CA ILE A 526 -20.10 1.40 -4.88
C ILE A 526 -19.06 0.87 -3.90
N ARG A 527 -18.99 1.44 -2.68
CA ARG A 527 -18.05 0.99 -1.65
C ARG A 527 -18.37 -0.42 -1.17
N LEU A 528 -19.65 -0.72 -0.90
CA LEU A 528 -20.07 -2.05 -0.44
C LEU A 528 -19.82 -3.13 -1.50
N ILE A 529 -20.17 -2.91 -2.77
CA ILE A 529 -19.94 -3.91 -3.81
C ILE A 529 -18.44 -4.11 -4.06
N THR A 530 -17.64 -3.04 -3.96
CA THR A 530 -16.19 -3.12 -4.10
C THR A 530 -15.56 -3.93 -2.97
N GLN A 531 -15.96 -3.69 -1.71
CA GLN A 531 -15.51 -4.50 -0.58
C GLN A 531 -15.95 -5.96 -0.73
N ALA A 532 -17.24 -6.19 -1.00
CA ALA A 532 -17.82 -7.52 -0.96
C ALA A 532 -17.42 -8.42 -2.14
N LEU A 533 -17.13 -7.86 -3.33
CA LEU A 533 -16.82 -8.63 -4.54
C LEU A 533 -15.40 -8.44 -5.06
N GLY A 534 -14.75 -7.32 -4.72
CA GLY A 534 -13.52 -6.85 -5.37
C GLY A 534 -12.21 -7.46 -4.87
N GLY A 535 -12.17 -8.09 -3.70
CA GLY A 535 -10.90 -8.43 -3.04
C GLY A 535 -10.99 -9.40 -1.88
N GLU A 536 -9.83 -9.77 -1.34
CA GLU A 536 -9.66 -10.52 -0.08
C GLU A 536 -9.36 -9.58 1.09
N ALA A 537 -9.13 -8.30 0.81
CA ALA A 537 -8.94 -7.21 1.75
C ALA A 537 -9.59 -5.93 1.19
N TYR A 538 -9.83 -4.94 2.04
CA TYR A 538 -10.41 -3.64 1.66
C TYR A 538 -9.53 -2.49 2.08
N LEU A 539 -9.43 -1.46 1.24
CA LEU A 539 -8.71 -0.22 1.51
C LEU A 539 -9.60 1.00 1.29
N ASN A 540 -9.39 2.02 2.13
CA ASN A 540 -10.00 3.34 2.01
C ASN A 540 -8.96 4.43 2.30
N PHE A 541 -8.89 5.45 1.45
CA PHE A 541 -8.07 6.63 1.69
C PHE A 541 -8.78 7.66 2.57
N GLU A 542 -8.05 8.26 3.51
CA GLU A 542 -8.60 9.16 4.53
C GLU A 542 -9.49 10.28 3.95
N GLY A 543 -10.70 10.40 4.48
CA GLY A 543 -11.72 11.34 4.01
C GLY A 543 -12.77 10.73 3.08
N ASN A 544 -12.38 9.77 2.24
CA ASN A 544 -13.31 9.17 1.27
C ASN A 544 -14.41 8.37 1.97
N GLU A 545 -14.19 7.94 3.23
CA GLU A 545 -15.17 7.18 3.97
C GLU A 545 -16.48 7.93 4.25
N PHE A 546 -16.41 9.25 4.32
CA PHE A 546 -17.56 10.13 4.52
C PHE A 546 -17.88 10.98 3.29
N GLY A 547 -17.27 10.67 2.14
CA GLY A 547 -17.45 11.43 0.91
C GLY A 547 -16.93 12.86 1.02
N HIS A 548 -15.67 13.01 1.45
CA HIS A 548 -15.01 14.31 1.56
C HIS A 548 -15.19 15.15 0.27
N PRO A 549 -15.56 16.45 0.39
CA PRO A 549 -15.76 17.32 -0.77
C PRO A 549 -14.42 17.73 -1.42
N GLU A 550 -14.48 18.54 -2.47
CA GLU A 550 -13.31 19.15 -3.10
C GLU A 550 -12.33 18.09 -3.66
N TRP A 551 -11.02 18.37 -3.55
CA TRP A 551 -9.89 17.53 -3.95
C TRP A 551 -8.70 17.83 -3.03
N LEU A 552 -7.64 17.03 -3.15
CA LEU A 552 -6.35 17.18 -2.50
C LEU A 552 -5.37 17.87 -3.48
N ASP A 553 -4.74 18.96 -3.05
CA ASP A 553 -3.66 19.59 -3.82
C ASP A 553 -2.58 20.07 -2.84
N PHE A 554 -1.33 19.69 -3.12
CA PHE A 554 -0.20 20.03 -2.28
C PHE A 554 0.35 21.42 -2.65
N PRO A 555 1.02 22.11 -1.73
CA PRO A 555 1.73 23.36 -2.02
C PRO A 555 2.73 23.17 -3.15
N ARG A 556 2.57 23.98 -4.21
CA ARG A 556 3.46 24.01 -5.36
C ARG A 556 3.38 25.37 -6.05
N LYS A 557 4.35 25.66 -6.92
CA LYS A 557 4.39 26.91 -7.69
C LYS A 557 3.08 27.21 -8.42
N GLY A 558 2.42 26.18 -8.96
CA GLY A 558 1.18 26.30 -9.72
C GLY A 558 -0.07 26.71 -8.92
N ASN A 559 -0.03 26.65 -7.58
CA ASN A 559 -1.12 27.11 -6.71
C ASN A 559 -0.65 28.16 -5.68
N GLY A 560 0.53 28.76 -5.89
CA GLY A 560 1.10 29.77 -5.01
C GLY A 560 1.55 29.22 -3.66
N GLU A 561 2.01 27.97 -3.61
CA GLU A 561 2.42 27.27 -2.38
C GLU A 561 1.27 27.16 -1.35
N SER A 562 0.04 26.96 -1.84
CA SER A 562 -1.16 26.92 -1.01
C SER A 562 -1.31 25.59 -0.27
N TYR A 563 -1.62 25.68 1.01
CA TYR A 563 -2.02 24.54 1.86
C TYR A 563 -3.53 24.35 1.95
N LEU A 564 -4.33 25.18 1.24
CA LEU A 564 -5.79 25.20 1.38
C LEU A 564 -6.43 23.83 1.09
N TYR A 565 -5.89 23.07 0.14
CA TYR A 565 -6.40 21.74 -0.22
C TYR A 565 -5.53 20.59 0.31
N ALA A 566 -4.41 20.90 0.98
CA ALA A 566 -3.54 19.92 1.62
C ALA A 566 -4.01 19.61 3.06
N ARG A 567 -5.28 19.24 3.20
CA ARG A 567 -5.97 19.10 4.49
C ARG A 567 -7.15 18.13 4.42
N ARG A 568 -7.66 17.72 5.59
CA ARG A 568 -8.84 16.85 5.74
C ARG A 568 -9.85 17.47 6.68
N GLN A 569 -11.04 17.74 6.14
CA GLN A 569 -12.13 18.40 6.83
C GLN A 569 -12.89 17.46 7.79
N PHE A 570 -12.18 16.80 8.72
CA PHE A 570 -12.77 15.89 9.71
C PHE A 570 -13.75 16.59 10.67
N ASN A 571 -13.85 17.92 10.63
CA ASN A 571 -14.92 18.67 11.29
C ASN A 571 -16.31 18.38 10.65
N LEU A 572 -16.37 18.04 9.35
CA LEU A 572 -17.63 17.79 8.64
C LEU A 572 -18.40 16.58 9.18
N ILE A 573 -17.70 15.56 9.68
CA ILE A 573 -18.33 14.37 10.28
C ILE A 573 -18.79 14.60 11.73
N LYS A 574 -18.36 15.70 12.36
CA LYS A 574 -18.75 16.05 13.73
C LYS A 574 -19.96 16.99 13.78
N ASP A 575 -20.36 17.55 12.64
CA ASP A 575 -21.50 18.46 12.55
C ASP A 575 -22.79 17.68 12.23
N ASP A 576 -23.68 17.60 13.21
CA ASP A 576 -24.96 16.92 13.08
C ASP A 576 -25.92 17.58 12.07
N LEU A 577 -25.64 18.82 11.65
CA LEU A 577 -26.42 19.50 10.62
C LEU A 577 -25.97 19.17 9.20
N LEU A 578 -24.93 18.33 9.03
CA LEU A 578 -24.42 17.92 7.73
C LEU A 578 -24.68 16.43 7.44
N ARG A 579 -24.81 16.12 6.14
CA ARG A 579 -25.12 14.79 5.61
C ARG A 579 -23.89 13.87 5.51
N TYR A 580 -22.66 14.36 5.68
CA TYR A 580 -21.43 13.54 5.67
C TYR A 580 -21.45 12.45 6.73
N LYS A 581 -22.10 12.72 7.87
CA LYS A 581 -22.28 11.75 8.95
C LYS A 581 -22.98 10.47 8.50
N PHE A 582 -23.88 10.55 7.51
CA PHE A 582 -24.58 9.38 6.99
C PHE A 582 -23.64 8.40 6.27
N LEU A 583 -22.71 8.93 5.48
CA LEU A 583 -21.69 8.13 4.80
C LEU A 583 -20.69 7.54 5.80
N TYR A 584 -20.30 8.33 6.81
CA TYR A 584 -19.47 7.88 7.93
C TYR A 584 -20.12 6.71 8.70
N GLN A 585 -21.40 6.83 9.08
CA GLN A 585 -22.11 5.77 9.79
C GLN A 585 -22.27 4.51 8.94
N PHE A 586 -22.50 4.66 7.64
CA PHE A 586 -22.57 3.50 6.74
C PHE A 586 -21.23 2.78 6.64
N ASP A 587 -20.13 3.51 6.51
CA ASP A 587 -18.80 2.90 6.42
C ASP A 587 -18.45 2.10 7.68
N LYS A 588 -18.71 2.70 8.85
CA LYS A 588 -18.62 2.02 10.12
C LYS A 588 -19.45 0.74 10.16
N ALA A 589 -20.70 0.80 9.71
CA ALA A 589 -21.59 -0.36 9.69
C ALA A 589 -21.11 -1.44 8.71
N MET A 590 -20.56 -1.05 7.56
CA MET A 590 -20.00 -1.96 6.56
C MET A 590 -18.82 -2.76 7.13
N ASN A 591 -17.83 -2.09 7.74
CA ASN A 591 -16.65 -2.75 8.32
C ASN A 591 -17.01 -3.61 9.55
N ASN A 592 -17.95 -3.16 10.38
CA ASN A 592 -18.44 -3.95 11.52
C ASN A 592 -19.21 -5.19 11.06
N ALA A 593 -20.05 -5.07 10.03
CA ALA A 593 -20.77 -6.21 9.47
C ALA A 593 -19.81 -7.23 8.83
N GLU A 594 -18.75 -6.79 8.16
CA GLU A 594 -17.69 -7.68 7.68
C GLU A 594 -17.00 -8.37 8.87
N SER A 595 -16.65 -7.64 9.92
CA SER A 595 -15.99 -8.22 11.10
C SER A 595 -16.86 -9.28 11.81
N ILE A 596 -18.18 -9.10 11.82
CA ILE A 596 -19.13 -10.02 12.46
C ILE A 596 -19.44 -11.21 11.54
N TYR A 597 -19.76 -10.99 10.27
CA TYR A 597 -20.28 -12.02 9.37
C TYR A 597 -19.20 -12.65 8.48
N THR A 598 -18.11 -11.92 8.22
CA THR A 598 -16.94 -12.25 7.40
C THR A 598 -17.31 -12.60 5.95
N TRP A 599 -16.79 -11.84 5.01
CA TRP A 599 -16.88 -12.12 3.58
C TRP A 599 -15.62 -11.76 2.80
N LEU A 600 -14.64 -11.14 3.45
CA LEU A 600 -13.29 -10.99 2.92
C LEU A 600 -12.43 -12.21 3.28
N ASN A 601 -11.28 -12.31 2.61
CA ASN A 601 -10.29 -13.38 2.79
C ASN A 601 -10.85 -14.82 2.82
N CYS A 602 -11.93 -15.06 2.06
CA CYS A 602 -12.56 -16.35 1.86
C CYS A 602 -12.56 -16.72 0.37
N ASP A 603 -13.15 -17.87 0.03
CA ASP A 603 -13.34 -18.25 -1.37
C ASP A 603 -14.12 -17.18 -2.17
N PRO A 604 -13.85 -17.06 -3.49
CA PRO A 604 -14.53 -16.10 -4.35
C PRO A 604 -16.06 -16.21 -4.31
N ALA A 605 -16.74 -15.09 -4.53
CA ALA A 605 -18.19 -15.04 -4.58
C ALA A 605 -18.77 -15.82 -5.77
N TYR A 606 -19.98 -16.35 -5.60
CA TYR A 606 -20.80 -16.87 -6.69
C TYR A 606 -21.81 -15.80 -7.14
N VAL A 607 -21.62 -15.21 -8.32
CA VAL A 607 -22.55 -14.21 -8.88
C VAL A 607 -23.71 -14.91 -9.58
N SER A 608 -24.86 -15.00 -8.89
CA SER A 608 -26.07 -15.65 -9.40
C SER A 608 -26.86 -14.76 -10.35
N LEU A 609 -26.81 -13.43 -10.20
CA LEU A 609 -27.54 -12.51 -11.08
C LEU A 609 -26.73 -11.26 -11.41
N LYS A 610 -26.77 -10.87 -12.68
CA LYS A 610 -26.22 -9.63 -13.24
C LYS A 610 -27.15 -9.16 -14.36
N HIS A 611 -28.32 -8.66 -13.96
CA HIS A 611 -29.42 -8.35 -14.86
C HIS A 611 -29.38 -6.90 -15.31
N ASP A 612 -29.07 -6.65 -16.58
CA ASP A 612 -28.88 -5.28 -17.09
C ASP A 612 -30.17 -4.47 -17.16
N SER A 613 -31.30 -5.02 -17.64
CA SER A 613 -32.53 -4.23 -17.75
C SER A 613 -33.04 -3.78 -16.38
N ASP A 614 -33.05 -4.70 -15.40
CA ASP A 614 -33.43 -4.39 -14.03
C ASP A 614 -32.34 -3.68 -13.23
N LYS A 615 -31.11 -3.60 -13.75
CA LYS A 615 -29.91 -3.11 -13.05
C LYS A 615 -29.68 -3.80 -11.70
N MET A 616 -29.88 -5.11 -11.68
CA MET A 616 -29.79 -5.95 -10.48
C MET A 616 -28.50 -6.77 -10.47
N ILE A 617 -27.79 -6.75 -9.34
CA ILE A 617 -26.67 -7.66 -9.07
C ILE A 617 -26.98 -8.46 -7.81
N VAL A 618 -26.84 -9.79 -7.89
CA VAL A 618 -26.97 -10.69 -6.75
C VAL A 618 -25.81 -11.68 -6.75
N PHE A 619 -25.18 -11.83 -5.58
CA PHE A 619 -24.14 -12.82 -5.38
C PHE A 619 -24.13 -13.36 -3.96
N GLU A 620 -23.55 -14.54 -3.79
CA GLU A 620 -23.29 -15.14 -2.49
C GLU A 620 -21.78 -15.17 -2.22
N ARG A 621 -21.37 -14.72 -1.03
CA ARG A 621 -19.98 -14.85 -0.56
C ARG A 621 -19.96 -15.27 0.89
N ASN A 622 -19.22 -16.34 1.19
CA ASN A 622 -19.15 -16.95 2.53
C ASN A 622 -20.52 -17.22 3.20
N ASN A 623 -21.53 -17.66 2.43
CA ASN A 623 -22.93 -17.88 2.85
C ASN A 623 -23.77 -16.61 3.09
N LYS A 624 -23.28 -15.42 2.69
CA LYS A 624 -24.01 -14.15 2.80
C LYS A 624 -24.52 -13.80 1.44
N ILE A 625 -25.77 -13.34 1.37
CA ILE A 625 -26.40 -12.93 0.11
C ILE A 625 -26.31 -11.42 0.01
N PHE A 626 -25.77 -10.95 -1.10
CA PHE A 626 -25.69 -9.54 -1.44
C PHE A 626 -26.66 -9.25 -2.57
N ILE A 627 -27.47 -8.19 -2.40
CA ILE A 627 -28.49 -7.79 -3.35
C ILE A 627 -28.30 -6.30 -3.62
N PHE A 628 -28.05 -5.91 -4.86
CA PHE A 628 -27.90 -4.53 -5.28
C PHE A 628 -28.92 -4.18 -6.35
N ASN A 629 -29.69 -3.12 -6.14
CA ASN A 629 -30.54 -2.51 -7.15
C ASN A 629 -29.94 -1.17 -7.59
N PHE A 630 -29.20 -1.18 -8.69
CA PHE A 630 -28.63 0.03 -9.32
C PHE A 630 -29.62 0.76 -10.21
N HIS A 631 -30.88 0.30 -10.32
CA HIS A 631 -31.85 0.97 -11.18
C HIS A 631 -32.10 2.39 -10.65
N PRO A 632 -32.11 3.42 -11.52
CA PRO A 632 -32.26 4.81 -11.07
C PRO A 632 -33.65 5.16 -10.49
N ASN A 633 -34.68 4.33 -10.70
CA ASN A 633 -36.07 4.66 -10.41
C ASN A 633 -36.94 3.45 -10.01
N ASN A 634 -36.71 2.25 -10.58
CA ASN A 634 -37.55 1.09 -10.33
C ASN A 634 -37.24 0.43 -8.98
N SER A 635 -38.31 0.14 -8.25
CA SER A 635 -38.31 -0.66 -7.04
C SER A 635 -39.05 -1.96 -7.29
N TYR A 636 -38.60 -3.06 -6.71
CA TYR A 636 -39.14 -4.39 -6.98
C TYR A 636 -39.71 -5.03 -5.72
N SER A 637 -41.01 -5.29 -5.66
CA SER A 637 -41.70 -5.77 -4.44
C SER A 637 -41.55 -7.26 -4.13
N ASN A 638 -41.38 -8.09 -5.16
CA ASN A 638 -41.36 -9.56 -5.04
C ASN A 638 -40.23 -10.16 -5.88
N TYR A 639 -39.06 -9.50 -5.90
CA TYR A 639 -37.96 -9.87 -6.77
C TYR A 639 -37.39 -11.23 -6.36
N ARG A 640 -37.42 -12.20 -7.27
CA ARG A 640 -36.96 -13.57 -7.00
C ARG A 640 -35.45 -13.65 -7.16
N ILE A 641 -34.77 -14.12 -6.12
CA ILE A 641 -33.30 -14.31 -6.14
C ILE A 641 -32.95 -15.73 -5.74
N GLY A 642 -31.93 -16.29 -6.41
CA GLY A 642 -31.44 -17.64 -6.14
C GLY A 642 -30.50 -17.65 -4.93
N VAL A 643 -30.64 -18.66 -4.06
CA VAL A 643 -29.83 -18.85 -2.85
C VAL A 643 -29.47 -20.32 -2.70
N GLN A 644 -28.28 -20.62 -2.19
CA GLN A 644 -27.84 -22.02 -2.11
C GLN A 644 -28.40 -22.75 -0.92
N ASN A 645 -28.20 -22.19 0.27
CA ASN A 645 -28.58 -22.86 1.51
C ASN A 645 -30.05 -22.59 1.82
N SER A 646 -30.79 -23.65 2.17
CA SER A 646 -32.17 -23.53 2.64
C SER A 646 -32.22 -22.97 4.07
N GLY A 647 -33.31 -22.29 4.40
CA GLY A 647 -33.53 -21.75 5.73
C GLY A 647 -34.36 -20.46 5.73
N VAL A 648 -34.16 -19.67 6.78
CA VAL A 648 -34.73 -18.32 6.92
C VAL A 648 -33.57 -17.34 6.90
N TYR A 649 -33.63 -16.35 6.03
CA TYR A 649 -32.65 -15.28 5.97
C TYR A 649 -33.20 -14.01 6.61
N ARG A 650 -32.31 -13.23 7.23
CA ARG A 650 -32.61 -11.90 7.76
C ARG A 650 -31.57 -10.89 7.24
N ILE A 651 -31.98 -9.63 7.21
CA ILE A 651 -31.12 -8.51 6.83
C ILE A 651 -30.10 -8.28 7.93
N VAL A 652 -28.82 -8.21 7.56
CA VAL A 652 -27.71 -7.88 8.47
C VAL A 652 -27.07 -6.53 8.14
N LEU A 653 -27.24 -6.04 6.91
CA LEU A 653 -26.87 -4.69 6.51
C LEU A 653 -27.88 -4.17 5.49
N ASN A 654 -28.35 -2.94 5.69
CA ASN A 654 -29.31 -2.26 4.83
C ASN A 654 -28.85 -0.83 4.56
N THR A 655 -28.53 -0.52 3.31
CA THR A 655 -28.14 0.84 2.93
C THR A 655 -29.28 1.86 3.02
N ASP A 656 -30.55 1.43 3.03
CA ASP A 656 -31.72 2.31 3.05
C ASP A 656 -32.12 2.79 4.46
N ARG A 657 -31.36 2.45 5.51
CA ARG A 657 -31.65 2.95 6.85
C ARG A 657 -31.47 4.46 6.96
N GLU A 658 -32.26 5.09 7.83
CA GLU A 658 -32.26 6.54 8.02
C GLU A 658 -30.90 7.04 8.55
N GLU A 659 -30.24 6.30 9.45
CA GLU A 659 -28.91 6.66 9.98
C GLU A 659 -27.81 6.67 8.90
N TYR A 660 -28.07 6.05 7.74
CA TYR A 660 -27.18 6.07 6.58
C TYR A 660 -27.67 7.04 5.49
N GLY A 661 -28.67 7.89 5.78
CA GLY A 661 -29.26 8.80 4.82
C GLY A 661 -30.10 8.10 3.75
N GLY A 662 -30.66 6.93 4.07
CA GLY A 662 -31.66 6.23 3.26
C GLY A 662 -33.09 6.67 3.60
N HIS A 663 -34.07 6.02 2.97
CA HIS A 663 -35.49 6.40 3.06
C HIS A 663 -36.32 5.52 4.02
N ASN A 664 -35.66 4.58 4.71
CA ASN A 664 -36.25 3.67 5.69
C ASN A 664 -37.48 2.91 5.18
N ARG A 665 -37.42 2.38 3.95
CA ARG A 665 -38.59 1.76 3.29
C ARG A 665 -38.79 0.29 3.65
N ILE A 666 -37.82 -0.34 4.32
CA ILE A 666 -37.80 -1.79 4.58
C ILE A 666 -38.02 -2.04 6.07
N ASP A 667 -39.10 -2.74 6.43
CA ASP A 667 -39.38 -3.16 7.81
C ASP A 667 -38.50 -4.38 8.17
N GLU A 668 -37.28 -4.14 8.62
CA GLU A 668 -36.31 -5.19 8.99
C GLU A 668 -36.81 -6.08 10.14
N GLY A 669 -37.64 -5.55 11.04
CA GLY A 669 -38.21 -6.30 12.17
C GLY A 669 -39.20 -7.38 11.73
N LYS A 670 -39.91 -7.16 10.62
CA LYS A 670 -40.83 -8.14 10.03
C LYS A 670 -40.27 -8.88 8.83
N SER A 671 -39.13 -8.44 8.27
CA SER A 671 -38.51 -9.06 7.10
C SER A 671 -37.79 -10.36 7.45
N ARG A 672 -38.48 -11.49 7.25
CA ARG A 672 -37.91 -12.85 7.27
C ARG A 672 -38.12 -13.50 5.91
N PHE A 673 -37.04 -13.95 5.29
CA PHE A 673 -37.08 -14.49 3.92
C PHE A 673 -36.96 -16.01 3.96
N PHE A 674 -38.07 -16.70 3.67
CA PHE A 674 -38.15 -18.15 3.67
C PHE A 674 -37.77 -18.72 2.31
N THR A 675 -36.84 -19.69 2.30
CA THR A 675 -36.44 -20.37 1.06
C THR A 675 -37.54 -21.27 0.52
N THR A 676 -37.77 -21.21 -0.79
CA THR A 676 -38.53 -22.22 -1.54
C THR A 676 -37.56 -23.15 -2.25
N ASN A 677 -37.76 -24.47 -2.10
CA ASN A 677 -36.96 -25.50 -2.75
C ASN A 677 -37.32 -25.62 -4.24
N LEU A 678 -36.79 -24.69 -5.02
CA LEU A 678 -36.89 -24.66 -6.48
C LEU A 678 -35.65 -23.92 -7.01
N GLU A 679 -35.02 -24.50 -8.02
CA GLU A 679 -33.84 -23.91 -8.64
C GLU A 679 -34.15 -22.54 -9.25
N TRP A 680 -33.29 -21.56 -9.01
CA TRP A 680 -33.35 -20.24 -9.63
C TRP A 680 -31.95 -19.68 -9.83
N ASN A 681 -31.64 -19.24 -11.07
CA ASN A 681 -30.33 -18.69 -11.45
C ASN A 681 -29.12 -19.55 -10.99
N GLY A 682 -29.22 -20.86 -11.17
CA GLY A 682 -28.14 -21.81 -10.84
C GLY A 682 -27.92 -22.06 -9.34
N ARG A 683 -28.89 -21.70 -8.49
CA ARG A 683 -28.88 -21.97 -7.04
C ARG A 683 -30.04 -22.89 -6.66
N ALA A 684 -29.84 -23.72 -5.65
CA ALA A 684 -30.78 -24.79 -5.29
C ALA A 684 -32.16 -24.29 -4.77
N ASN A 685 -32.23 -23.07 -4.22
CA ASN A 685 -33.43 -22.49 -3.66
C ASN A 685 -33.65 -21.06 -4.18
N PHE A 686 -34.81 -20.47 -3.90
CA PHE A 686 -35.02 -19.03 -4.05
C PHE A 686 -35.70 -18.39 -2.84
N ILE A 687 -35.49 -17.07 -2.68
CA ILE A 687 -36.30 -16.19 -1.83
C ILE A 687 -36.87 -15.04 -2.67
N GLN A 688 -37.87 -14.34 -2.13
CA GLN A 688 -38.43 -13.13 -2.72
C GLN A 688 -38.18 -11.94 -1.80
N VAL A 689 -37.69 -10.85 -2.37
CA VAL A 689 -37.33 -9.65 -1.61
C VAL A 689 -38.05 -8.42 -2.14
N TYR A 690 -38.34 -7.49 -1.25
CA TYR A 690 -38.57 -6.10 -1.61
C TYR A 690 -37.22 -5.38 -1.67
N ILE A 691 -36.87 -4.82 -2.83
CA ILE A 691 -35.64 -4.08 -3.04
C ILE A 691 -35.92 -2.73 -3.73
N PRO A 692 -35.86 -1.61 -2.98
CA PRO A 692 -36.05 -0.28 -3.56
C PRO A 692 -34.95 0.09 -4.55
N SER A 693 -35.22 1.09 -5.39
CA SER A 693 -34.23 1.72 -6.26
C SER A 693 -33.05 2.29 -5.45
N ARG A 694 -31.83 2.07 -5.95
CA ARG A 694 -30.56 2.50 -5.34
C ARG A 694 -30.40 2.04 -3.89
N VAL A 695 -30.66 0.76 -3.66
CA VAL A 695 -30.47 0.11 -2.37
C VAL A 695 -29.65 -1.16 -2.55
N ALA A 696 -28.76 -1.39 -1.58
CA ALA A 696 -28.12 -2.67 -1.34
C ALA A 696 -28.52 -3.27 0.02
N LEU A 697 -28.72 -4.60 0.02
CA LEU A 697 -28.98 -5.42 1.20
C LEU A 697 -27.95 -6.54 1.31
N VAL A 698 -27.56 -6.84 2.55
CA VAL A 698 -26.80 -8.05 2.90
C VAL A 698 -27.64 -8.90 3.82
N LEU A 699 -27.77 -10.18 3.50
CA LEU A 699 -28.56 -11.14 4.27
C LEU A 699 -27.67 -12.27 4.77
N ALA A 700 -27.99 -12.78 5.95
CA ALA A 700 -27.41 -14.01 6.50
C ALA A 700 -28.52 -14.95 6.97
N LEU A 701 -28.18 -16.23 7.13
CA LEU A 701 -29.08 -17.20 7.73
C LEU A 701 -29.38 -16.81 9.18
N GLU A 702 -30.65 -16.88 9.58
CA GLU A 702 -31.11 -16.61 10.95
C GLU A 702 -30.35 -17.46 11.97
N SER A 703 -30.06 -18.72 11.64
CA SER A 703 -29.26 -19.63 12.47
C SER A 703 -27.78 -19.23 12.64
N GLU A 704 -27.24 -18.40 11.75
CA GLU A 704 -25.91 -17.80 11.93
C GLU A 704 -25.97 -16.55 12.81
N ILE A 705 -27.00 -15.73 12.61
CA ILE A 705 -27.22 -14.51 13.38
C ILE A 705 -27.42 -14.84 14.86
N ASP A 706 -28.23 -15.85 15.17
CA ASP A 706 -28.55 -16.27 16.55
C ASP A 706 -27.33 -16.86 17.31
N LYS A 707 -26.26 -17.23 16.60
CA LYS A 707 -25.01 -17.69 17.23
C LYS A 707 -24.02 -16.57 17.54
N LYS A 708 -24.22 -15.40 16.93
CA LYS A 708 -23.31 -14.25 16.98
C LYS A 708 -23.84 -13.12 17.86
N ASN A 709 -25.16 -13.09 18.09
CA ASN A 709 -25.79 -12.33 19.18
C ASN A 709 -25.71 -13.13 20.49
#